data_AF-A0A7S4DWC9-F1
#
_entry.id   AF-A0A7S4DWC9-F1
#
_cell.length_a   1.000
_cell.length_b   1.000
_cell.length_c   1.000
_cell.angle_alpha   90.00
_cell.angle_beta   90.00
_cell.angle_gamma   90.00
#
_symmetry.space_group_name_H-M   'P 1'
#
loop_
_entity.id
_entity.type
_entity.pdbx_description
1 polymer ?
#
loop_
_entity_poly.entity_id
_entity_poly.type
_entity_poly.pdbx_seq_one_letter_code
_entity_poly.pdbx_strand_id
1 'polypeptide(L)'
;MSAEKPEKGTPSGGVEGADAFEELEKNFDAVLQDLASDKNLDRFREEYHKLYTALKKSHQSEQRLIEQCRKLNNEIVANASKVQSALRLSRQDHLSIQILKKEIDKAWKMVDSAKEREKQSRETIHRLRDEVQNLSKLVDQGAGLNMGHEKAVTDLTAANKALDEEVSLLHAKLADQTRENKKILEKNSRVDKERDSMEAEKNKLQESSLRLKGKLKNMDQQIVTMKLQMQNLTTVKKDLFKTIEEKSTLLEETEKEKKHWYSEYVAMETEKKDQDNRLSFLKSKIHKLELDIEKKEKRTLQLVDKLNESNAEVSQKKKEIGKLNFELQRSKNKYDKLSDLKDKTMRNQKAAEETRDRMLGEMKSIRKDVMTQRKHADLDEKLVKELQGQVKRLASQLLVFQEKAKEQQALLIKFEQDKKDMNNTLKQQREEGEQYFKEITLWKGKRAKAAGESASWQTKYLESQTMITVKNQEIDDLKKLVLDGEKKLKLQKSLYEQVRADRNFFSKKHVQSQDEIAEMKSKFKIMNHQIEQLKEQIQLKDNALINEHFSYKQLNDEMKVKDRRLNKKNEVLETADKVLANQNDEIKNLRRTLEGAEYEQQRQKKIYDDVIQERDILAAQLIRRNDELALLYEKIRIQQSTLSKGEVQYRERVKDIQMMKLQLNNMKREIEIRNQEVVNTEALKNELYNIQRELLQEKTKVKALSEELENPMNVHRWRQLEGSDPKRWELIQKIQTLQKRLIEKTELAVEKDMLLQEKEKLYVELKNILARQPGPEVAEQLSIYQQNLKEKTRQMKAMAAELNMHQAQVSEYRYEIERLSRELQDSKRKFFEQKRKDQIQKEIVRDAQRIDPSVAHQQKFHLSQPKVAGGGFNLTQVGKPLAT
;
A
#
# COMPACT_ATOMS: atom_id res chain seq x y z
N MET A 1 -2.95 28.22 -36.21
CA MET A 1 -2.71 27.60 -37.53
C MET A 1 -2.19 26.20 -37.33
N SER A 2 -2.69 25.25 -38.11
CA SER A 2 -2.15 23.92 -38.45
C SER A 2 -1.17 23.25 -37.48
N ALA A 3 -1.63 22.18 -36.83
CA ALA A 3 -0.73 21.19 -36.24
C ALA A 3 -0.13 20.32 -37.37
N GLU A 4 1.19 20.39 -37.55
CA GLU A 4 1.91 19.34 -38.28
C GLU A 4 1.86 18.07 -37.43
N LYS A 5 1.37 16.97 -38.01
CA LYS A 5 1.38 15.66 -37.37
C LYS A 5 2.85 15.22 -37.26
N PRO A 6 3.34 14.77 -36.09
CA PRO A 6 4.53 13.93 -36.09
C PRO A 6 4.17 12.63 -36.80
N GLU A 7 4.87 12.30 -37.89
CA GLU A 7 4.73 10.99 -38.52
C GLU A 7 5.15 9.93 -37.51
N LYS A 8 4.22 9.03 -37.16
CA LYS A 8 4.57 7.82 -36.44
C LYS A 8 5.28 6.88 -37.41
N GLY A 9 6.60 7.01 -37.48
CA GLY A 9 7.47 5.96 -38.01
C GLY A 9 7.31 4.70 -37.16
N THR A 10 6.31 3.88 -37.47
CA THR A 10 6.10 2.58 -36.85
C THR A 10 7.21 1.63 -37.28
N PRO A 11 7.97 1.02 -36.35
CA PRO A 11 8.92 -0.04 -36.68
C PRO A 11 8.18 -1.36 -36.96
N SER A 12 7.35 -1.38 -38.02
CA SER A 12 6.51 -2.52 -38.42
C SER A 12 7.29 -3.66 -39.07
N GLY A 13 8.43 -3.36 -39.71
CA GLY A 13 9.32 -4.34 -40.37
C GLY A 13 9.99 -5.37 -39.45
N GLY A 14 9.52 -5.52 -38.21
CA GLY A 14 9.90 -6.60 -37.30
C GLY A 14 8.92 -7.79 -37.28
N VAL A 15 7.90 -7.80 -38.13
CA VAL A 15 6.96 -8.93 -38.31
C VAL A 15 7.19 -9.58 -39.68
N GLU A 16 7.17 -8.78 -40.76
CA GLU A 16 7.37 -9.23 -42.15
C GLU A 16 8.69 -10.03 -42.34
N GLY A 17 9.75 -9.66 -41.63
CA GLY A 17 11.03 -10.37 -41.65
C GLY A 17 11.07 -11.70 -40.88
N ALA A 18 10.08 -11.99 -40.04
CA ALA A 18 9.96 -13.27 -39.34
C ALA A 18 9.23 -14.31 -40.22
N ASP A 19 8.07 -13.93 -40.78
CA ASP A 19 7.31 -14.77 -41.70
C ASP A 19 8.17 -15.16 -42.93
N ALA A 20 8.92 -14.21 -43.49
CA ALA A 20 9.85 -14.44 -44.59
C ALA A 20 11.01 -15.39 -44.22
N PHE A 21 11.49 -15.38 -42.97
CA PHE A 21 12.53 -16.32 -42.53
C PHE A 21 11.97 -17.73 -42.33
N GLU A 22 10.76 -17.87 -41.78
CA GLU A 22 10.09 -19.17 -41.67
C GLU A 22 9.76 -19.79 -43.03
N GLU A 23 9.38 -18.98 -44.03
CA GLU A 23 9.16 -19.45 -45.40
C GLU A 23 10.49 -19.87 -46.05
N LEU A 24 11.58 -19.11 -45.82
CA LEU A 24 12.91 -19.50 -46.27
C LEU A 24 13.38 -20.82 -45.63
N GLU A 25 13.12 -21.00 -44.33
CA GLU A 25 13.45 -22.21 -43.56
C GLU A 25 12.72 -23.45 -44.10
N LYS A 26 11.42 -23.34 -44.38
CA LYS A 26 10.62 -24.42 -45.02
C LYS A 26 11.17 -24.79 -46.41
N ASN A 27 11.64 -23.81 -47.18
CA ASN A 27 12.28 -24.04 -48.48
C ASN A 27 13.67 -24.69 -48.35
N PHE A 28 14.47 -24.30 -47.35
CA PHE A 28 15.76 -24.95 -47.07
C PHE A 28 15.60 -26.43 -46.68
N ASP A 29 14.62 -26.74 -45.81
CA ASP A 29 14.34 -28.12 -45.40
C ASP A 29 13.82 -28.98 -46.57
N ALA A 30 12.95 -28.42 -47.42
CA ALA A 30 12.49 -29.11 -48.64
C ALA A 30 13.65 -29.46 -49.59
N VAL A 31 14.55 -28.50 -49.86
CA VAL A 31 15.74 -28.75 -50.70
C VAL A 31 16.70 -29.74 -50.05
N LEU A 32 16.88 -29.72 -48.72
CA LEU A 32 17.68 -30.71 -47.98
C LEU A 32 17.07 -32.13 -48.00
N GLN A 33 15.75 -32.22 -48.17
CA GLN A 33 15.02 -33.48 -48.33
C GLN A 33 15.11 -34.00 -49.77
N ASP A 34 14.92 -33.16 -50.79
CA ASP A 34 15.11 -33.53 -52.20
C ASP A 34 16.55 -34.01 -52.46
N LEU A 35 17.55 -33.26 -51.96
CA LEU A 35 18.97 -33.62 -52.03
C LEU A 35 19.33 -34.91 -51.30
N ALA A 36 18.48 -35.42 -50.40
CA ALA A 36 18.70 -36.72 -49.74
C ALA A 36 18.45 -37.92 -50.67
N SER A 37 17.89 -37.69 -51.86
CA SER A 37 17.53 -38.74 -52.83
C SER A 37 18.72 -39.29 -53.61
N ASP A 38 19.75 -38.47 -53.85
CA ASP A 38 20.89 -38.82 -54.71
C ASP A 38 22.23 -38.73 -53.95
N LYS A 39 22.87 -39.88 -53.77
CA LYS A 39 24.17 -40.03 -53.08
C LYS A 39 25.31 -39.27 -53.75
N ASN A 40 25.19 -38.90 -55.02
CA ASN A 40 26.19 -38.06 -55.69
C ASN A 40 26.16 -36.60 -55.17
N LEU A 41 25.06 -36.19 -54.55
CA LEU A 41 24.83 -34.81 -54.07
C LEU A 41 25.05 -34.63 -52.56
N ASP A 42 25.34 -35.68 -51.78
CA ASP A 42 25.52 -35.59 -50.32
C ASP A 42 26.61 -34.57 -49.91
N ARG A 43 27.69 -34.40 -50.70
CA ARG A 43 28.68 -33.33 -50.47
C ARG A 43 28.11 -31.92 -50.63
N PHE A 44 27.24 -31.71 -51.61
CA PHE A 44 26.56 -30.43 -51.81
C PHE A 44 25.54 -30.18 -50.69
N ARG A 45 24.81 -31.22 -50.30
CA ARG A 45 23.87 -31.24 -49.16
C ARG A 45 24.54 -30.88 -47.84
N GLU A 46 25.75 -31.38 -47.57
CA GLU A 46 26.55 -30.99 -46.41
C GLU A 46 26.90 -29.48 -46.41
N GLU A 47 27.40 -28.94 -47.52
CA GLU A 47 27.75 -27.51 -47.61
C GLU A 47 26.50 -26.61 -47.56
N TYR A 48 25.39 -27.05 -48.18
CA TYR A 48 24.11 -26.35 -48.11
C TYR A 48 23.55 -26.34 -46.67
N HIS A 49 23.66 -27.45 -45.93
CA HIS A 49 23.32 -27.50 -44.51
C HIS A 49 24.24 -26.63 -43.64
N LYS A 50 25.55 -26.56 -43.94
CA LYS A 50 26.49 -25.64 -43.27
C LYS A 50 26.10 -24.18 -43.52
N LEU A 51 25.72 -23.83 -44.76
CA LEU A 51 25.24 -22.49 -45.13
C LEU A 51 23.95 -22.11 -44.39
N TYR A 52 22.94 -22.99 -44.39
CA TYR A 52 21.71 -22.82 -43.62
C TYR A 52 21.98 -22.65 -42.11
N THR A 53 22.87 -23.48 -41.54
CA THR A 53 23.27 -23.39 -40.12
C THR A 53 23.94 -22.05 -39.80
N ALA A 54 24.75 -21.50 -40.72
CA ALA A 54 25.36 -20.18 -40.57
C ALA A 54 24.32 -19.05 -40.67
N LEU A 55 23.41 -19.13 -41.65
CA LEU A 55 22.32 -18.16 -41.84
C LEU A 55 21.39 -18.11 -40.63
N LYS A 56 20.98 -19.27 -40.10
CA LYS A 56 20.14 -19.40 -38.89
C LYS A 56 20.83 -18.83 -37.65
N LYS A 57 22.14 -19.03 -37.49
CA LYS A 57 22.93 -18.38 -36.42
C LYS A 57 22.99 -16.86 -36.61
N SER A 58 23.15 -16.38 -37.84
CA SER A 58 23.17 -14.96 -38.17
C SER A 58 21.84 -14.30 -37.78
N HIS A 59 20.70 -14.85 -38.25
CA HIS A 59 19.37 -14.32 -37.94
C HIS A 59 19.05 -14.38 -36.43
N GLN A 60 19.44 -15.44 -35.72
CA GLN A 60 19.33 -15.48 -34.25
C GLN A 60 20.18 -14.43 -33.53
N SER A 61 21.33 -14.03 -34.09
CA SER A 61 22.14 -12.94 -33.54
C SER A 61 21.54 -11.57 -33.84
N GLU A 62 20.97 -11.39 -35.04
CA GLU A 62 20.24 -10.21 -35.47
C GLU A 62 18.99 -9.98 -34.60
N GLN A 63 18.15 -11.00 -34.39
CA GLN A 63 16.98 -10.90 -33.51
C GLN A 63 17.35 -10.45 -32.09
N ARG A 64 18.46 -10.98 -31.52
CA ARG A 64 18.97 -10.56 -30.20
C ARG A 64 19.43 -9.10 -30.20
N LEU A 65 20.12 -8.65 -31.24
CA LEU A 65 20.52 -7.26 -31.40
C LEU A 65 19.31 -6.34 -31.55
N ILE A 66 18.29 -6.72 -32.32
CA ILE A 66 17.02 -5.98 -32.44
C ILE A 66 16.30 -5.90 -31.09
N GLU A 67 16.26 -6.99 -30.32
CA GLU A 67 15.65 -6.98 -28.99
C GLU A 67 16.44 -6.10 -28.00
N GLN A 68 17.78 -6.13 -28.06
CA GLN A 68 18.65 -5.26 -27.26
C GLN A 68 18.51 -3.78 -27.65
N CYS A 69 18.42 -3.46 -28.94
CA CYS A 69 18.11 -2.12 -29.43
C CYS A 69 16.71 -1.65 -29.00
N ARG A 70 15.69 -2.52 -28.99
CA ARG A 70 14.36 -2.21 -28.44
C ARG A 70 14.42 -1.92 -26.93
N LYS A 71 15.18 -2.70 -26.17
CA LYS A 71 15.41 -2.48 -24.71
C LYS A 71 16.10 -1.14 -24.46
N LEU A 72 17.24 -0.89 -25.12
CA LEU A 72 17.98 0.37 -25.03
C LEU A 72 17.13 1.58 -25.45
N ASN A 73 16.35 1.47 -26.54
CA ASN A 73 15.45 2.55 -26.95
C ASN A 73 14.35 2.83 -25.90
N ASN A 74 13.78 1.79 -25.30
CA ASN A 74 12.80 1.95 -24.22
C ASN A 74 13.45 2.59 -22.97
N GLU A 75 14.69 2.24 -22.63
CA GLU A 75 15.46 2.88 -21.56
C GLU A 75 15.79 4.35 -21.86
N ILE A 76 16.16 4.67 -23.11
CA ILE A 76 16.38 6.05 -23.57
C ILE A 76 15.09 6.87 -23.46
N VAL A 77 13.95 6.34 -23.90
CA VAL A 77 12.64 7.01 -23.76
C VAL A 77 12.23 7.18 -22.30
N ALA A 78 12.46 6.16 -21.46
CA ALA A 78 12.18 6.24 -20.02
C ALA A 78 13.10 7.23 -19.30
N ASN A 79 14.37 7.35 -19.71
CA ASN A 79 15.29 8.32 -19.14
C ASN A 79 15.02 9.74 -19.67
N ALA A 80 14.60 9.90 -20.93
CA ALA A 80 14.13 11.18 -21.46
C ALA A 80 12.90 11.72 -20.71
N SER A 81 11.93 10.86 -20.35
CA SER A 81 10.76 11.28 -19.57
C SER A 81 11.10 11.62 -18.11
N LYS A 82 12.06 10.90 -17.49
CA LYS A 82 12.64 11.29 -16.18
C LYS A 82 13.34 12.65 -16.26
N VAL A 83 14.17 12.88 -17.28
CA VAL A 83 14.89 14.16 -17.49
C VAL A 83 13.91 15.31 -17.74
N GLN A 84 12.87 15.12 -18.57
CA GLN A 84 11.81 16.12 -18.73
C GLN A 84 11.08 16.41 -17.41
N SER A 85 10.84 15.39 -16.58
CA SER A 85 10.20 15.55 -15.27
C SER A 85 11.09 16.34 -14.29
N ALA A 86 12.39 16.03 -14.25
CA ALA A 86 13.37 16.76 -13.44
C ALA A 86 13.55 18.22 -13.92
N LEU A 87 13.59 18.46 -15.23
CA LEU A 87 13.62 19.81 -15.81
C LEU A 87 12.32 20.58 -15.51
N ARG A 88 11.17 19.91 -15.44
CA ARG A 88 9.91 20.56 -15.02
C ARG A 88 9.96 20.94 -13.54
N LEU A 89 10.44 20.04 -12.68
CA LEU A 89 10.59 20.30 -11.24
C LEU A 89 11.54 21.48 -11.00
N SER A 90 12.75 21.44 -11.58
CA SER A 90 13.74 22.52 -11.50
C SER A 90 13.23 23.89 -11.97
N ARG A 91 12.34 23.93 -12.98
CA ARG A 91 11.65 25.16 -13.39
C ARG A 91 10.63 25.65 -12.36
N GLN A 92 9.90 24.76 -11.70
CA GLN A 92 8.99 25.09 -10.60
C GLN A 92 9.76 25.56 -9.35
N ASP A 93 10.89 24.92 -9.05
CA ASP A 93 11.80 25.33 -7.97
C ASP A 93 12.39 26.72 -8.24
N HIS A 94 12.86 26.98 -9.45
CA HIS A 94 13.39 28.30 -9.84
C HIS A 94 12.32 29.41 -9.75
N LEU A 95 11.08 29.13 -10.15
CA LEU A 95 9.95 30.06 -9.97
C LEU A 95 9.67 30.31 -8.47
N SER A 96 9.71 29.26 -7.65
CA SER A 96 9.49 29.37 -6.20
C SER A 96 10.60 30.17 -5.52
N ILE A 97 11.87 29.96 -5.91
CA ILE A 97 13.03 30.75 -5.47
C ILE A 97 12.89 32.22 -5.89
N GLN A 98 12.37 32.52 -7.09
CA GLN A 98 12.11 33.91 -7.50
C GLN A 98 10.99 34.57 -6.69
N ILE A 99 9.97 33.84 -6.26
CA ILE A 99 8.90 34.34 -5.39
C ILE A 99 9.48 34.62 -4.00
N LEU A 100 10.17 33.65 -3.39
CA LEU A 100 10.80 33.79 -2.08
C LEU A 100 11.82 34.94 -2.03
N LYS A 101 12.63 35.13 -3.09
CA LYS A 101 13.53 36.29 -3.19
C LYS A 101 12.77 37.63 -3.19
N LYS A 102 11.66 37.74 -3.92
CA LYS A 102 10.81 38.95 -3.91
C LYS A 102 10.12 39.19 -2.55
N GLU A 103 9.88 38.13 -1.77
CA GLU A 103 9.33 38.24 -0.41
C GLU A 103 10.41 38.65 0.59
N ILE A 104 11.64 38.14 0.45
CA ILE A 104 12.81 38.60 1.18
C ILE A 104 13.10 40.08 0.89
N ASP A 105 13.08 40.51 -0.39
CA ASP A 105 13.25 41.93 -0.77
C ASP A 105 12.18 42.84 -0.15
N LYS A 106 10.93 42.36 -0.04
CA LYS A 106 9.85 43.08 0.66
C LYS A 106 10.12 43.14 2.17
N ALA A 107 10.55 42.02 2.78
CA ALA A 107 10.86 41.96 4.21
C ALA A 107 12.00 42.93 4.59
N TRP A 108 13.09 42.96 3.82
CA TRP A 108 14.17 43.94 3.99
C TRP A 108 13.66 45.38 3.89
N LYS A 109 12.87 45.71 2.87
CA LYS A 109 12.28 47.05 2.73
C LYS A 109 11.35 47.42 3.90
N MET A 110 10.62 46.46 4.48
CA MET A 110 9.82 46.70 5.69
C MET A 110 10.68 46.90 6.94
N VAL A 111 11.80 46.17 7.07
CA VAL A 111 12.78 46.34 8.16
C VAL A 111 13.46 47.71 8.07
N ASP A 112 13.90 48.14 6.89
CA ASP A 112 14.54 49.45 6.75
C ASP A 112 13.53 50.60 6.91
N SER A 113 12.28 50.41 6.44
CA SER A 113 11.16 51.31 6.75
C SER A 113 10.77 51.31 8.23
N ALA A 114 11.17 50.31 9.02
CA ALA A 114 11.00 50.30 10.47
C ALA A 114 12.15 51.00 11.19
N LYS A 115 13.41 50.75 10.78
CA LYS A 115 14.61 51.44 11.30
C LYS A 115 14.56 52.95 11.08
N GLU A 116 14.11 53.42 9.91
CA GLU A 116 14.02 54.85 9.63
C GLU A 116 12.92 55.52 10.47
N ARG A 117 11.78 54.84 10.70
CA ARG A 117 10.77 55.30 11.67
C ARG A 117 11.33 55.29 13.10
N GLU A 118 12.08 54.27 13.50
CA GLU A 118 12.70 54.19 14.82
C GLU A 118 13.71 55.34 15.02
N LYS A 119 14.53 55.65 14.00
CA LYS A 119 15.45 56.78 13.99
C LYS A 119 14.71 58.11 14.16
N GLN A 120 13.63 58.34 13.40
CA GLN A 120 12.79 59.53 13.55
C GLN A 120 12.11 59.63 14.94
N SER A 121 11.71 58.49 15.52
CA SER A 121 11.24 58.42 16.91
C SER A 121 12.34 58.73 17.93
N ARG A 122 13.57 58.25 17.72
CA ARG A 122 14.73 58.56 18.59
C ARG A 122 15.10 60.05 18.51
N GLU A 123 15.10 60.64 17.31
CA GLU A 123 15.37 62.06 17.09
C GLU A 123 14.29 62.96 17.73
N THR A 124 13.01 62.59 17.65
CA THR A 124 11.92 63.33 18.31
C THR A 124 11.95 63.18 19.83
N ILE A 125 12.27 61.98 20.36
CA ILE A 125 12.51 61.77 21.80
C ILE A 125 13.72 62.60 22.30
N HIS A 126 14.76 62.78 21.48
CA HIS A 126 15.88 63.65 21.84
C HIS A 126 15.44 65.11 21.96
N ARG A 127 14.79 65.66 20.93
CA ARG A 127 14.30 67.05 20.95
C ARG A 127 13.36 67.31 22.14
N LEU A 128 12.44 66.40 22.42
CA LEU A 128 11.53 66.50 23.57
C LEU A 128 12.28 66.45 24.92
N ARG A 129 13.41 65.73 25.01
CA ARG A 129 14.27 65.76 26.21
C ARG A 129 15.02 67.08 26.35
N ASP A 130 15.55 67.62 25.26
CA ASP A 130 16.22 68.93 25.25
C ASP A 130 15.23 70.05 25.64
N GLU A 131 14.01 69.97 25.12
CA GLU A 131 12.90 70.89 25.39
C GLU A 131 12.42 70.79 26.86
N VAL A 132 12.23 69.58 27.39
CA VAL A 132 11.97 69.36 28.83
C VAL A 132 13.12 69.85 29.70
N GLN A 133 14.38 69.67 29.30
CA GLN A 133 15.53 70.13 30.08
C GLN A 133 15.66 71.66 30.06
N ASN A 134 15.26 72.32 28.98
CA ASN A 134 15.21 73.78 28.90
C ASN A 134 14.00 74.37 29.65
N LEU A 135 12.84 73.70 29.62
CA LEU A 135 11.68 74.05 30.44
C LEU A 135 11.98 73.87 31.95
N SER A 136 12.70 72.82 32.34
CA SER A 136 13.17 72.64 33.72
C SER A 136 14.03 73.82 34.17
N LYS A 137 15.02 74.23 33.37
CA LYS A 137 15.85 75.41 33.66
C LYS A 137 15.05 76.71 33.77
N LEU A 138 13.95 76.86 33.00
CA LEU A 138 13.05 78.01 33.12
C LEU A 138 12.25 77.98 34.43
N VAL A 139 11.79 76.80 34.85
CA VAL A 139 11.08 76.61 36.13
C VAL A 139 12.02 76.85 37.32
N ASP A 140 13.27 76.38 37.24
CA ASP A 140 14.33 76.61 38.24
C ASP A 140 14.75 78.10 38.37
N GLN A 141 14.30 78.98 37.47
CA GLN A 141 14.59 80.43 37.48
C GLN A 141 13.32 81.31 37.53
N GLY A 142 12.16 80.73 37.88
CA GLY A 142 10.83 81.34 37.67
C GLY A 142 10.06 81.80 38.92
N ALA A 143 10.67 82.52 39.87
CA ALA A 143 9.97 83.06 41.05
C ALA A 143 10.41 84.48 41.45
N GLY A 144 9.69 85.51 41.00
CA GLY A 144 9.92 86.91 41.39
C GLY A 144 9.17 87.91 40.50
N LEU A 145 8.13 88.56 41.04
CA LEU A 145 7.17 89.41 40.31
C LEU A 145 7.70 90.79 39.86
N ASN A 146 7.03 91.34 38.84
CA ASN A 146 7.07 92.72 38.34
C ASN A 146 7.09 93.77 39.47
N MET A 147 7.92 94.82 39.47
CA MET A 147 8.10 95.94 38.51
C MET A 147 7.10 97.11 38.71
N GLY A 148 7.66 98.31 38.94
CA GLY A 148 6.97 99.60 38.97
C GLY A 148 7.97 100.75 39.13
N HIS A 149 7.67 102.00 38.75
CA HIS A 149 6.42 102.47 38.12
C HIS A 149 6.65 103.78 37.33
N GLU A 150 7.06 103.69 36.06
CA GLU A 150 7.14 104.88 35.17
C GLU A 150 6.88 104.59 33.67
N LYS A 151 6.92 103.31 33.23
CA LYS A 151 6.65 102.91 31.83
C LYS A 151 5.17 102.81 31.45
N ALA A 152 4.23 103.05 32.37
CA ALA A 152 2.82 102.73 32.20
C ALA A 152 2.14 103.40 30.97
N VAL A 153 2.69 104.49 30.44
CA VAL A 153 2.16 105.20 29.27
C VAL A 153 2.71 104.65 27.94
N THR A 154 3.98 104.23 27.90
CA THR A 154 4.55 103.56 26.71
C THR A 154 4.01 102.15 26.57
N ASP A 155 3.88 101.44 27.69
CA ASP A 155 3.57 100.02 27.68
C ASP A 155 2.14 99.75 27.21
N LEU A 156 1.19 100.68 27.39
CA LEU A 156 -0.18 100.56 26.85
C LEU A 156 -0.26 100.70 25.32
N THR A 157 0.59 101.52 24.71
CA THR A 157 0.63 101.66 23.23
C THR A 157 1.43 100.53 22.57
N ALA A 158 2.43 100.00 23.26
CA ALA A 158 3.09 98.75 22.88
C ALA A 158 2.15 97.54 23.05
N ALA A 159 1.40 97.46 24.15
CA ALA A 159 0.50 96.35 24.45
C ALA A 159 -0.63 96.21 23.42
N ASN A 160 -1.29 97.31 23.00
CA ASN A 160 -2.32 97.21 21.95
C ASN A 160 -1.76 96.66 20.63
N LYS A 161 -0.56 97.08 20.21
CA LYS A 161 0.09 96.50 19.01
C LYS A 161 0.50 95.04 19.22
N ALA A 162 1.04 94.70 20.38
CA ALA A 162 1.39 93.33 20.73
C ALA A 162 0.14 92.43 20.79
N LEU A 163 -1.00 92.94 21.24
CA LEU A 163 -2.29 92.25 21.20
C LEU A 163 -2.86 92.11 19.80
N ASP A 164 -2.76 93.12 18.92
CA ASP A 164 -3.13 92.96 17.51
C ASP A 164 -2.24 91.94 16.78
N GLU A 165 -0.92 91.96 17.04
CA GLU A 165 0.04 90.99 16.50
C GLU A 165 -0.16 89.59 17.10
N GLU A 166 -0.47 89.46 18.39
CA GLU A 166 -0.78 88.20 19.06
C GLU A 166 -2.13 87.64 18.62
N VAL A 167 -3.16 88.47 18.45
CA VAL A 167 -4.46 88.08 17.88
C VAL A 167 -4.29 87.64 16.42
N SER A 168 -3.41 88.29 15.65
CA SER A 168 -3.05 87.86 14.29
C SER A 168 -2.31 86.50 14.29
N LEU A 169 -1.33 86.32 15.19
CA LEU A 169 -0.61 85.06 15.41
C LEU A 169 -1.52 83.92 15.90
N LEU A 170 -2.49 84.23 16.75
CA LEU A 170 -3.50 83.27 17.23
C LEU A 170 -4.48 82.91 16.12
N HIS A 171 -4.95 83.87 15.31
CA HIS A 171 -5.74 83.56 14.12
C HIS A 171 -4.95 82.73 13.09
N ALA A 172 -3.66 83.01 12.89
CA ALA A 172 -2.79 82.20 12.03
C ALA A 172 -2.62 80.77 12.57
N LYS A 173 -2.34 80.62 13.88
CA LYS A 173 -2.31 79.31 14.56
C LYS A 173 -3.66 78.58 14.47
N LEU A 174 -4.78 79.28 14.61
CA LEU A 174 -6.12 78.68 14.50
C LEU A 174 -6.42 78.26 13.05
N ALA A 175 -5.96 79.03 12.06
CA ALA A 175 -6.07 78.70 10.64
C ALA A 175 -5.23 77.47 10.28
N ASP A 176 -3.99 77.36 10.78
CA ASP A 176 -3.16 76.17 10.56
C ASP A 176 -3.66 74.96 11.37
N GLN A 177 -4.15 75.13 12.60
CA GLN A 177 -4.79 74.05 13.37
C GLN A 177 -6.09 73.56 12.71
N THR A 178 -6.94 74.45 12.19
CA THR A 178 -8.15 74.03 11.45
C THR A 178 -7.79 73.36 10.12
N ARG A 179 -6.73 73.81 9.44
CA ARG A 179 -6.16 73.16 8.25
C ARG A 179 -5.54 71.80 8.55
N GLU A 180 -4.92 71.63 9.72
CA GLU A 180 -4.39 70.35 10.20
C GLU A 180 -5.51 69.40 10.61
N ASN A 181 -6.48 69.85 11.40
CA ASN A 181 -7.69 69.09 11.72
C ASN A 181 -8.44 68.64 10.45
N LYS A 182 -8.49 69.48 9.41
CA LYS A 182 -9.06 69.10 8.11
C LYS A 182 -8.23 68.01 7.41
N LYS A 183 -6.89 68.08 7.42
CA LYS A 183 -6.01 66.98 6.94
C LYS A 183 -6.18 65.70 7.77
N ILE A 184 -6.43 65.80 9.08
CA ILE A 184 -6.68 64.65 9.96
C ILE A 184 -8.05 64.02 9.65
N LEU A 185 -9.11 64.82 9.44
CA LEU A 185 -10.41 64.34 8.96
C LEU A 185 -10.31 63.66 7.59
N GLU A 186 -9.53 64.22 6.65
CA GLU A 186 -9.28 63.60 5.35
C GLU A 186 -8.45 62.30 5.45
N LYS A 187 -7.53 62.19 6.41
CA LYS A 187 -6.82 60.95 6.72
C LYS A 187 -7.76 59.90 7.33
N ASN A 188 -8.56 60.27 8.34
CA ASN A 188 -9.52 59.37 8.97
C ASN A 188 -10.53 58.85 7.92
N SER A 189 -11.08 59.71 7.07
CA SER A 189 -11.97 59.30 5.97
C SER A 189 -11.32 58.33 4.96
N ARG A 190 -9.99 58.32 4.81
CA ARG A 190 -9.28 57.30 4.02
C ARG A 190 -9.11 56.01 4.82
N VAL A 191 -8.69 56.09 6.08
CA VAL A 191 -8.54 54.94 6.98
C VAL A 191 -9.87 54.21 7.17
N ASP A 192 -11.00 54.91 7.29
CA ASP A 192 -12.34 54.31 7.36
C ASP A 192 -12.69 53.56 6.07
N LYS A 193 -12.39 54.12 4.89
CA LYS A 193 -12.61 53.45 3.59
C LYS A 193 -11.69 52.24 3.39
N GLU A 194 -10.44 52.33 3.84
CA GLU A 194 -9.50 51.21 3.84
C GLU A 194 -9.94 50.12 4.82
N ARG A 195 -10.41 50.48 6.02
CA ARG A 195 -11.02 49.57 6.99
C ARG A 195 -12.23 48.85 6.39
N ASP A 196 -13.15 49.57 5.78
CA ASP A 196 -14.38 48.99 5.20
C ASP A 196 -14.05 48.07 4.01
N SER A 197 -13.03 48.40 3.22
CA SER A 197 -12.49 47.50 2.19
C SER A 197 -11.90 46.23 2.79
N MET A 198 -11.11 46.34 3.87
CA MET A 198 -10.50 45.20 4.57
C MET A 198 -11.55 44.33 5.28
N GLU A 199 -12.62 44.93 5.82
CA GLU A 199 -13.78 44.24 6.39
C GLU A 199 -14.53 43.45 5.29
N ALA A 200 -14.69 44.04 4.09
CA ALA A 200 -15.28 43.36 2.94
C ALA A 200 -14.41 42.19 2.41
N GLU A 201 -13.08 42.30 2.44
CA GLU A 201 -12.19 41.17 2.11
C GLU A 201 -12.20 40.08 3.18
N LYS A 202 -12.13 40.46 4.47
CA LYS A 202 -12.30 39.57 5.63
C LYS A 202 -13.59 38.76 5.52
N ASN A 203 -14.70 39.38 5.14
CA ASN A 203 -15.98 38.68 4.95
C ASN A 203 -15.95 37.69 3.77
N LYS A 204 -15.32 38.02 2.65
CA LYS A 204 -15.10 37.08 1.52
C LYS A 204 -14.18 35.91 1.90
N LEU A 205 -13.15 36.16 2.71
CA LEU A 205 -12.27 35.13 3.27
C LEU A 205 -13.02 34.23 4.27
N GLN A 206 -13.94 34.80 5.06
CA GLN A 206 -14.78 34.05 5.98
C GLN A 206 -15.81 33.18 5.25
N GLU A 207 -16.46 33.67 4.19
CA GLU A 207 -17.31 32.85 3.32
C GLU A 207 -16.55 31.70 2.65
N SER A 208 -15.37 31.98 2.08
CA SER A 208 -14.58 30.95 1.40
C SER A 208 -14.01 29.92 2.40
N SER A 209 -13.68 30.33 3.62
CA SER A 209 -13.37 29.43 4.74
C SER A 209 -14.56 28.55 5.11
N LEU A 210 -15.78 29.09 5.18
CA LEU A 210 -17.01 28.33 5.40
C LEU A 210 -17.28 27.32 4.26
N ARG A 211 -17.11 27.72 3.00
CA ARG A 211 -17.23 26.82 1.84
C ARG A 211 -16.16 25.71 1.85
N LEU A 212 -14.94 26.02 2.28
CA LEU A 212 -13.86 25.03 2.45
C LEU A 212 -14.16 24.06 3.60
N LYS A 213 -14.65 24.53 4.75
CA LYS A 213 -15.11 23.67 5.86
C LYS A 213 -16.28 22.77 5.45
N GLY A 214 -17.21 23.26 4.64
CA GLY A 214 -18.29 22.46 4.05
C GLY A 214 -17.75 21.35 3.13
N LYS A 215 -16.80 21.68 2.24
CA LYS A 215 -16.13 20.67 1.39
C LYS A 215 -15.36 19.64 2.22
N LEU A 216 -14.63 20.08 3.26
CA LEU A 216 -13.88 19.19 4.15
C LEU A 216 -14.83 18.20 4.84
N LYS A 217 -15.92 18.68 5.45
CA LYS A 217 -16.94 17.84 6.10
C LYS A 217 -17.56 16.80 5.15
N ASN A 218 -17.78 17.16 3.88
CA ASN A 218 -18.27 16.23 2.87
C ASN A 218 -17.21 15.18 2.48
N MET A 219 -15.92 15.56 2.42
CA MET A 219 -14.82 14.62 2.20
C MET A 219 -14.61 13.71 3.43
N ASP A 220 -14.75 14.21 4.65
CA ASP A 220 -14.71 13.40 5.87
C ASP A 220 -15.84 12.36 5.89
N GLN A 221 -17.07 12.75 5.47
CA GLN A 221 -18.18 11.82 5.30
C GLN A 221 -17.90 10.75 4.23
N GLN A 222 -17.29 11.12 3.09
CA GLN A 222 -16.85 10.15 2.08
C GLN A 222 -15.74 9.22 2.61
N ILE A 223 -14.79 9.73 3.39
CA ILE A 223 -13.74 8.92 4.02
C ILE A 223 -14.35 7.95 5.05
N VAL A 224 -15.37 8.35 5.80
CA VAL A 224 -16.11 7.46 6.71
C VAL A 224 -16.86 6.37 5.95
N THR A 225 -17.56 6.68 4.86
CA THR A 225 -18.25 5.65 4.05
C THR A 225 -17.27 4.71 3.36
N MET A 226 -16.15 5.20 2.83
CA MET A 226 -15.08 4.36 2.28
C MET A 226 -14.40 3.49 3.35
N LYS A 227 -14.20 4.00 4.57
CA LYS A 227 -13.70 3.18 5.70
C LYS A 227 -14.68 2.07 6.06
N LEU A 228 -15.98 2.35 6.11
CA LEU A 228 -17.01 1.33 6.38
C LEU A 228 -17.07 0.28 5.25
N GLN A 229 -16.98 0.70 3.99
CA GLN A 229 -16.86 -0.21 2.85
C GLN A 229 -15.58 -1.06 2.91
N MET A 230 -14.43 -0.48 3.28
CA MET A 230 -13.20 -1.24 3.50
C MET A 230 -13.34 -2.23 4.66
N GLN A 231 -13.99 -1.85 5.77
CA GLN A 231 -14.24 -2.75 6.90
C GLN A 231 -15.12 -3.94 6.46
N ASN A 232 -16.22 -3.68 5.74
CA ASN A 232 -17.08 -4.74 5.20
C ASN A 232 -16.36 -5.64 4.18
N LEU A 233 -15.45 -5.08 3.36
CA LEU A 233 -14.59 -5.88 2.48
C LEU A 233 -13.56 -6.70 3.27
N THR A 234 -13.07 -6.22 4.42
CA THR A 234 -12.17 -7.01 5.28
C THR A 234 -12.88 -8.10 6.07
N THR A 235 -14.15 -7.92 6.49
CA THR A 235 -14.94 -9.01 7.09
C THR A 235 -15.27 -10.06 6.04
N VAL A 236 -15.84 -9.68 4.90
CA VAL A 236 -16.11 -10.61 3.78
C VAL A 236 -14.83 -11.34 3.34
N LYS A 237 -13.67 -10.66 3.28
CA LYS A 237 -12.39 -11.31 3.02
C LYS A 237 -11.99 -12.32 4.11
N LYS A 238 -12.22 -12.00 5.40
CA LYS A 238 -11.94 -12.92 6.51
C LYS A 238 -12.86 -14.14 6.48
N ASP A 239 -14.14 -13.95 6.18
CA ASP A 239 -15.14 -15.02 6.09
C ASP A 239 -14.90 -15.91 4.86
N LEU A 240 -14.42 -15.33 3.74
CA LEU A 240 -13.91 -16.08 2.59
C LEU A 240 -12.64 -16.87 2.93
N PHE A 241 -11.71 -16.31 3.70
CA PHE A 241 -10.55 -17.09 4.17
C PHE A 241 -10.96 -18.24 5.08
N LYS A 242 -11.87 -18.00 6.05
CA LYS A 242 -12.39 -19.04 6.95
C LYS A 242 -13.10 -20.16 6.18
N THR A 243 -13.90 -19.84 5.16
CA THR A 243 -14.58 -20.85 4.33
C THR A 243 -13.65 -21.54 3.32
N ILE A 244 -12.53 -20.93 2.92
CA ILE A 244 -11.44 -21.61 2.19
C ILE A 244 -10.68 -22.56 3.13
N GLU A 245 -10.41 -22.14 4.37
CA GLU A 245 -9.72 -22.92 5.40
C GLU A 245 -10.57 -24.16 5.79
N GLU A 246 -11.85 -23.98 6.10
CA GLU A 246 -12.83 -25.06 6.34
C GLU A 246 -12.96 -26.03 5.16
N LYS A 247 -12.90 -25.52 3.92
CA LYS A 247 -12.88 -26.39 2.73
C LYS A 247 -11.55 -27.11 2.55
N SER A 248 -10.43 -26.52 2.96
CA SER A 248 -9.12 -27.16 2.88
C SER A 248 -8.97 -28.29 3.91
N THR A 249 -9.48 -28.11 5.13
CA THR A 249 -9.52 -29.18 6.14
C THR A 249 -10.43 -30.32 5.70
N LEU A 250 -11.61 -30.02 5.15
CA LEU A 250 -12.51 -31.04 4.60
C LEU A 250 -11.90 -31.79 3.40
N LEU A 251 -11.06 -31.12 2.60
CA LEU A 251 -10.35 -31.75 1.48
C LEU A 251 -9.19 -32.64 1.98
N GLU A 252 -8.47 -32.24 3.04
CA GLU A 252 -7.53 -33.12 3.73
C GLU A 252 -8.22 -34.32 4.40
N GLU A 253 -9.38 -34.14 5.02
CA GLU A 253 -10.15 -35.19 5.67
C GLU A 253 -10.66 -36.21 4.65
N THR A 254 -11.28 -35.75 3.56
CA THR A 254 -11.69 -36.64 2.46
C THR A 254 -10.49 -37.27 1.73
N GLU A 255 -9.30 -36.65 1.71
CA GLU A 255 -8.08 -37.33 1.28
C GLU A 255 -7.61 -38.42 2.27
N LYS A 256 -7.71 -38.19 3.58
CA LYS A 256 -7.37 -39.18 4.62
C LYS A 256 -8.33 -40.36 4.58
N GLU A 257 -9.63 -40.11 4.45
CA GLU A 257 -10.66 -41.13 4.20
C GLU A 257 -10.39 -41.90 2.90
N LYS A 258 -10.10 -41.21 1.79
CA LYS A 258 -9.77 -41.86 0.52
C LYS A 258 -8.52 -42.75 0.61
N LYS A 259 -7.50 -42.34 1.37
CA LYS A 259 -6.30 -43.14 1.66
C LYS A 259 -6.62 -44.34 2.56
N HIS A 260 -7.51 -44.17 3.55
CA HIS A 260 -8.00 -45.24 4.41
C HIS A 260 -8.80 -46.29 3.62
N TRP A 261 -9.80 -45.87 2.84
CA TRP A 261 -10.58 -46.74 1.96
C TRP A 261 -9.71 -47.45 0.92
N TYR A 262 -8.68 -46.79 0.38
CA TYR A 262 -7.73 -47.44 -0.53
C TYR A 262 -6.87 -48.49 0.19
N SER A 263 -6.46 -48.22 1.45
CA SER A 263 -5.76 -49.21 2.29
C SER A 263 -6.64 -50.41 2.64
N GLU A 264 -7.92 -50.20 2.97
CA GLU A 264 -8.87 -51.29 3.23
C GLU A 264 -9.22 -52.07 1.96
N TYR A 265 -9.37 -51.39 0.81
CA TYR A 265 -9.56 -52.03 -0.49
C TYR A 265 -8.37 -52.94 -0.83
N VAL A 266 -7.13 -52.47 -0.64
CA VAL A 266 -5.92 -53.29 -0.84
C VAL A 266 -5.87 -54.46 0.14
N ALA A 267 -6.23 -54.26 1.41
CA ALA A 267 -6.31 -55.34 2.40
C ALA A 267 -7.34 -56.42 2.00
N MET A 268 -8.54 -56.00 1.58
CA MET A 268 -9.60 -56.87 1.08
C MET A 268 -9.19 -57.61 -0.21
N GLU A 269 -8.46 -56.95 -1.13
CA GLU A 269 -7.91 -57.59 -2.33
C GLU A 269 -6.82 -58.63 -1.99
N THR A 270 -6.02 -58.39 -0.94
CA THR A 270 -5.06 -59.40 -0.44
C THR A 270 -5.75 -60.55 0.29
N GLU A 271 -6.73 -60.28 1.16
CA GLU A 271 -7.45 -61.35 1.86
C GLU A 271 -8.25 -62.21 0.88
N LYS A 272 -8.87 -61.60 -0.14
CA LYS A 272 -9.53 -62.32 -1.23
C LYS A 272 -8.57 -63.24 -1.98
N LYS A 273 -7.35 -62.79 -2.28
CA LYS A 273 -6.31 -63.65 -2.90
C LYS A 273 -5.91 -64.81 -1.99
N ASP A 274 -5.80 -64.60 -0.68
CA ASP A 274 -5.53 -65.68 0.27
C ASP A 274 -6.71 -66.64 0.46
N GLN A 275 -7.95 -66.15 0.35
CA GLN A 275 -9.16 -66.97 0.31
C GLN A 275 -9.24 -67.79 -0.98
N ASP A 276 -8.91 -67.21 -2.15
CA ASP A 276 -8.82 -67.91 -3.44
C ASP A 276 -7.69 -68.97 -3.43
N ASN A 277 -6.53 -68.65 -2.85
CA ASN A 277 -5.43 -69.60 -2.61
C ASN A 277 -5.88 -70.76 -1.70
N ARG A 278 -6.61 -70.46 -0.60
CA ARG A 278 -7.23 -71.48 0.27
C ARG A 278 -8.26 -72.32 -0.47
N LEU A 279 -9.09 -71.73 -1.32
CA LEU A 279 -10.06 -72.43 -2.16
C LEU A 279 -9.38 -73.36 -3.16
N SER A 280 -8.29 -72.93 -3.78
CA SER A 280 -7.45 -73.76 -4.67
C SER A 280 -6.86 -74.96 -3.92
N PHE A 281 -6.26 -74.72 -2.74
CA PHE A 281 -5.72 -75.78 -1.88
C PHE A 281 -6.80 -76.75 -1.39
N LEU A 282 -7.98 -76.24 -0.99
CA LEU A 282 -9.12 -77.06 -0.58
C LEU A 282 -9.67 -77.89 -1.74
N LYS A 283 -9.80 -77.34 -2.96
CA LYS A 283 -10.17 -78.10 -4.17
C LYS A 283 -9.18 -79.24 -4.45
N SER A 284 -7.88 -78.97 -4.36
CA SER A 284 -6.84 -80.02 -4.50
C SER A 284 -6.96 -81.10 -3.41
N LYS A 285 -7.29 -80.73 -2.17
CA LYS A 285 -7.48 -81.66 -1.06
C LYS A 285 -8.77 -82.48 -1.18
N ILE A 286 -9.86 -81.86 -1.62
CA ILE A 286 -11.13 -82.54 -1.95
C ILE A 286 -10.89 -83.57 -3.05
N HIS A 287 -10.22 -83.20 -4.14
CA HIS A 287 -9.94 -84.12 -5.24
C HIS A 287 -9.10 -85.34 -4.82
N LYS A 288 -8.15 -85.18 -3.89
CA LYS A 288 -7.41 -86.31 -3.29
C LYS A 288 -8.31 -87.19 -2.42
N LEU A 289 -9.26 -86.61 -1.68
CA LEU A 289 -10.23 -87.36 -0.88
C LEU A 289 -11.26 -88.09 -1.74
N GLU A 290 -11.71 -87.51 -2.85
CA GLU A 290 -12.56 -88.16 -3.86
C GLU A 290 -11.86 -89.42 -4.41
N LEU A 291 -10.61 -89.30 -4.85
CA LEU A 291 -9.80 -90.43 -5.31
C LEU A 291 -9.58 -91.51 -4.23
N ASP A 292 -9.51 -91.15 -2.94
CA ASP A 292 -9.39 -92.11 -1.84
C ASP A 292 -10.74 -92.70 -1.39
N ILE A 293 -11.85 -92.02 -1.62
CA ILE A 293 -13.21 -92.57 -1.50
C ILE A 293 -13.44 -93.59 -2.62
N GLU A 294 -13.14 -93.26 -3.88
CA GLU A 294 -13.32 -94.16 -5.03
C GLU A 294 -12.50 -95.47 -4.87
N LYS A 295 -11.28 -95.38 -4.34
CA LYS A 295 -10.45 -96.54 -3.96
C LYS A 295 -11.08 -97.36 -2.83
N LYS A 296 -11.75 -96.71 -1.86
CA LYS A 296 -12.45 -97.40 -0.77
C LYS A 296 -13.72 -98.06 -1.26
N GLU A 297 -14.53 -97.41 -2.10
CA GLU A 297 -15.74 -97.99 -2.69
C GLU A 297 -15.43 -99.24 -3.51
N LYS A 298 -14.36 -99.21 -4.33
CA LYS A 298 -13.85 -100.39 -5.04
C LYS A 298 -13.43 -101.53 -4.10
N ARG A 299 -12.88 -101.23 -2.92
CA ARG A 299 -12.60 -102.23 -1.87
C ARG A 299 -13.86 -102.70 -1.15
N THR A 300 -14.86 -101.84 -0.95
CA THR A 300 -16.12 -102.20 -0.30
C THR A 300 -16.95 -103.14 -1.17
N LEU A 301 -17.00 -102.92 -2.50
CA LEU A 301 -17.58 -103.88 -3.45
C LEU A 301 -16.95 -105.27 -3.29
N GLN A 302 -15.62 -105.34 -3.37
CA GLN A 302 -14.84 -106.58 -3.21
C GLN A 302 -14.99 -107.28 -1.84
N LEU A 303 -15.53 -106.59 -0.84
CA LEU A 303 -15.87 -107.17 0.48
C LEU A 303 -17.35 -107.60 0.55
N VAL A 304 -18.26 -106.88 -0.12
CA VAL A 304 -19.67 -107.29 -0.26
C VAL A 304 -19.79 -108.59 -1.07
N ASP A 305 -19.04 -108.73 -2.16
CA ASP A 305 -19.03 -109.95 -2.98
C ASP A 305 -18.65 -111.17 -2.14
N LYS A 306 -17.56 -111.07 -1.34
CA LYS A 306 -17.10 -112.12 -0.43
C LYS A 306 -18.06 -112.39 0.74
N LEU A 307 -18.78 -111.38 1.20
CA LEU A 307 -19.82 -111.53 2.23
C LEU A 307 -21.03 -112.31 1.69
N ASN A 308 -21.35 -112.16 0.41
CA ASN A 308 -22.42 -112.90 -0.25
C ASN A 308 -22.04 -114.38 -0.43
N GLU A 309 -20.78 -114.67 -0.81
CA GLU A 309 -20.25 -116.04 -0.86
C GLU A 309 -20.34 -116.73 0.51
N SER A 310 -19.85 -116.10 1.58
CA SER A 310 -19.85 -116.69 2.93
C SER A 310 -21.26 -116.89 3.51
N ASN A 311 -22.23 -116.02 3.19
CA ASN A 311 -23.62 -116.20 3.65
C ASN A 311 -24.31 -117.43 3.02
N ALA A 312 -23.87 -117.90 1.85
CA ALA A 312 -24.40 -119.12 1.25
C ALA A 312 -24.08 -120.37 2.10
N GLU A 313 -22.85 -120.46 2.62
CA GLU A 313 -22.40 -121.58 3.47
C GLU A 313 -23.15 -121.64 4.81
N VAL A 314 -23.41 -120.48 5.43
CA VAL A 314 -24.17 -120.37 6.69
C VAL A 314 -25.62 -120.87 6.52
N SER A 315 -26.19 -120.74 5.32
CA SER A 315 -27.54 -121.21 4.99
C SER A 315 -27.64 -122.74 4.99
N GLN A 316 -26.59 -123.46 4.56
CA GLN A 316 -26.54 -124.92 4.62
C GLN A 316 -26.52 -125.43 6.08
N LYS A 317 -25.59 -124.95 6.90
CA LYS A 317 -25.40 -125.44 8.29
C LYS A 317 -26.62 -125.20 9.20
N LYS A 318 -27.43 -124.17 8.91
CA LYS A 318 -28.70 -123.93 9.64
C LYS A 318 -29.75 -125.04 9.46
N LYS A 319 -29.69 -125.84 8.39
CA LYS A 319 -30.68 -126.92 8.13
C LYS A 319 -30.43 -128.19 8.95
N GLU A 320 -29.24 -128.36 9.52
CA GLU A 320 -28.87 -129.57 10.29
C GLU A 320 -29.29 -129.45 11.77
N ILE A 321 -29.09 -128.27 12.38
CA ILE A 321 -29.49 -127.97 13.76
C ILE A 321 -30.99 -128.19 14.01
N GLY A 322 -31.83 -127.97 12.99
CA GLY A 322 -33.28 -128.13 13.07
C GLY A 322 -33.77 -129.53 13.44
N LYS A 323 -32.92 -130.57 13.30
CA LYS A 323 -33.29 -131.96 13.63
C LYS A 323 -33.09 -132.33 15.11
N LEU A 324 -32.19 -131.65 15.82
CA LEU A 324 -31.84 -132.00 17.21
C LEU A 324 -32.74 -131.34 18.27
N ASN A 325 -33.32 -130.16 18.00
CA ASN A 325 -34.24 -129.51 18.94
C ASN A 325 -35.63 -130.19 19.04
N PHE A 326 -35.91 -131.21 18.22
CA PHE A 326 -37.21 -131.90 18.24
C PHE A 326 -37.43 -132.77 19.49
N GLU A 327 -36.36 -133.18 20.17
CA GLU A 327 -36.46 -134.07 21.34
C GLU A 327 -36.58 -133.31 22.68
N LEU A 328 -36.00 -132.11 22.79
CA LEU A 328 -36.03 -131.31 24.02
C LEU A 328 -37.44 -130.78 24.36
N GLN A 329 -38.25 -130.44 23.34
CA GLN A 329 -39.56 -129.81 23.53
C GLN A 329 -40.68 -130.80 23.93
N ARG A 330 -40.35 -132.04 24.27
CA ARG A 330 -41.31 -133.05 24.75
C ARG A 330 -41.68 -132.88 26.23
N SER A 331 -40.98 -132.02 26.97
CA SER A 331 -41.17 -131.79 28.42
C SER A 331 -41.79 -130.41 28.77
N LYS A 332 -43.02 -130.15 28.27
CA LYS A 332 -44.09 -129.36 28.95
C LYS A 332 -45.34 -129.20 28.06
N ASN A 333 -46.14 -130.26 27.98
CA ASN A 333 -47.59 -130.14 27.76
C ASN A 333 -48.31 -130.06 29.12
N LYS A 334 -49.57 -129.60 29.15
CA LYS A 334 -50.45 -129.39 30.33
C LYS A 334 -49.99 -128.23 31.23
N TYR A 335 -50.34 -126.97 30.95
CA TYR A 335 -51.72 -126.47 30.90
C TYR A 335 -51.91 -125.41 29.80
N ASP A 336 -52.88 -125.68 28.92
CA ASP A 336 -53.82 -124.79 28.19
C ASP A 336 -53.35 -123.33 27.91
N LYS A 337 -53.16 -122.87 26.67
CA LYS A 337 -53.59 -123.37 25.34
C LYS A 337 -55.12 -123.56 25.17
N LEU A 338 -55.89 -122.46 25.13
CA LEU A 338 -56.44 -121.91 23.86
C LEU A 338 -57.56 -120.86 24.04
N SER A 339 -57.24 -119.61 23.75
CA SER A 339 -58.06 -118.63 22.99
C SER A 339 -57.16 -117.41 22.76
N ASP A 340 -56.62 -117.12 21.57
CA ASP A 340 -57.27 -117.09 20.26
C ASP A 340 -58.61 -116.32 20.29
N LEU A 341 -58.56 -114.99 20.29
CA LEU A 341 -58.88 -114.19 19.07
C LEU A 341 -58.95 -112.67 19.32
N LYS A 342 -57.82 -111.99 19.10
CA LYS A 342 -57.75 -110.88 18.13
C LYS A 342 -56.44 -111.03 17.33
N ASP A 343 -56.43 -111.08 16.00
CA ASP A 343 -57.52 -110.87 15.04
C ASP A 343 -57.64 -112.02 14.03
N LYS A 344 -58.86 -112.51 13.83
CA LYS A 344 -59.23 -113.25 12.62
C LYS A 344 -60.63 -112.86 12.17
N THR A 345 -60.65 -111.91 11.24
CA THR A 345 -61.68 -111.65 10.22
C THR A 345 -63.11 -111.33 10.67
N MET A 346 -63.57 -110.15 10.22
CA MET A 346 -64.94 -109.87 9.77
C MET A 346 -66.08 -109.95 10.80
N ARG A 347 -66.53 -108.76 11.23
CA ARG A 347 -67.90 -108.32 10.91
C ARG A 347 -67.89 -106.82 10.61
N ASN A 348 -68.44 -106.46 9.44
CA ASN A 348 -68.46 -105.09 8.94
C ASN A 348 -69.68 -104.31 9.45
N GLN A 349 -69.55 -102.98 9.31
CA GLN A 349 -70.62 -102.02 9.03
C GLN A 349 -71.55 -101.57 10.17
N LYS A 350 -71.76 -100.24 10.14
CA LYS A 350 -72.78 -99.44 10.85
C LYS A 350 -72.65 -99.32 12.37
N ALA A 351 -73.17 -98.27 13.00
CA ALA A 351 -73.37 -96.86 12.56
C ALA A 351 -73.81 -96.03 13.78
N ALA A 352 -73.46 -94.74 13.77
CA ALA A 352 -73.97 -93.71 14.69
C ALA A 352 -73.66 -93.90 16.19
N GLU A 353 -73.98 -92.83 16.93
CA GLU A 353 -74.45 -92.72 18.33
C GLU A 353 -74.16 -93.91 19.29
N GLU A 354 -73.53 -93.73 20.46
CA GLU A 354 -73.61 -92.57 21.38
C GLU A 354 -72.26 -92.19 22.02
N THR A 355 -72.05 -90.88 22.27
CA THR A 355 -71.15 -90.33 23.32
C THR A 355 -71.27 -88.80 23.50
N ARG A 356 -72.22 -88.13 22.82
CA ARG A 356 -73.20 -87.35 23.59
C ARG A 356 -73.99 -88.36 24.44
N ASP A 357 -74.17 -88.20 25.75
CA ASP A 357 -73.81 -87.10 26.66
C ASP A 357 -73.51 -87.66 28.07
N ARG A 358 -73.00 -86.82 28.98
CA ARG A 358 -73.78 -86.25 30.11
C ARG A 358 -72.92 -85.98 31.37
N MET A 359 -72.74 -84.75 31.86
CA MET A 359 -73.00 -83.41 31.28
C MET A 359 -72.44 -82.31 32.21
N LEU A 360 -72.40 -81.06 31.72
CA LEU A 360 -72.77 -79.91 32.55
C LEU A 360 -74.27 -80.00 32.87
N GLY A 361 -74.63 -80.80 33.88
CA GLY A 361 -76.02 -81.25 34.07
C GLY A 361 -76.29 -81.98 35.39
N GLU A 362 -75.45 -81.75 36.41
CA GLU A 362 -75.82 -81.93 37.80
C GLU A 362 -75.63 -80.58 38.50
N MET A 363 -76.63 -79.92 39.11
CA MET A 363 -78.06 -80.24 39.30
C MET A 363 -78.40 -81.66 39.78
N LYS A 364 -77.55 -82.17 40.66
CA LYS A 364 -78.01 -82.83 41.88
C LYS A 364 -77.68 -81.87 43.01
N SER A 365 -78.54 -81.60 43.99
CA SER A 365 -79.19 -82.60 44.86
C SER A 365 -78.18 -83.62 45.40
N ILE A 366 -76.98 -83.13 45.71
CA ILE A 366 -75.92 -83.89 46.40
C ILE A 366 -76.47 -84.35 47.76
N ARG A 367 -76.45 -85.67 47.96
CA ARG A 367 -76.79 -86.42 49.18
C ARG A 367 -78.30 -86.48 49.48
N LYS A 368 -78.87 -87.58 49.98
CA LYS A 368 -78.22 -88.79 50.52
C LYS A 368 -77.52 -89.64 49.46
N ASP A 369 -76.26 -90.04 49.61
CA ASP A 369 -75.60 -90.71 50.76
C ASP A 369 -76.26 -92.03 51.17
N VAL A 370 -75.77 -93.09 50.53
CA VAL A 370 -75.48 -94.41 51.09
C VAL A 370 -76.66 -95.29 51.54
N MET A 371 -76.67 -96.47 50.91
CA MET A 371 -77.39 -97.67 51.30
C MET A 371 -77.32 -98.02 52.80
N THR A 372 -78.48 -98.28 53.39
CA THR A 372 -78.73 -99.53 54.15
C THR A 372 -80.06 -100.09 53.63
N GLN A 373 -80.09 -101.31 53.09
CA GLN A 373 -80.54 -102.54 53.76
C GLN A 373 -81.90 -102.38 54.49
N ARG A 374 -82.90 -103.25 54.28
CA ARG A 374 -82.85 -104.63 53.74
C ARG A 374 -84.17 -105.08 53.09
N LYS A 375 -84.13 -106.24 52.42
CA LYS A 375 -85.29 -106.97 51.89
C LYS A 375 -86.23 -107.44 53.01
N HIS A 376 -87.52 -107.40 52.73
CA HIS A 376 -88.46 -108.53 52.86
C HIS A 376 -89.49 -108.40 51.73
N ALA A 377 -90.19 -109.42 51.25
CA ALA A 377 -89.96 -110.86 51.07
C ALA A 377 -91.25 -111.41 50.46
N ASP A 378 -91.21 -112.26 49.45
CA ASP A 378 -92.41 -112.84 48.84
C ASP A 378 -93.09 -113.85 49.78
N LEU A 379 -94.44 -113.86 49.85
CA LEU A 379 -95.28 -115.06 49.70
C LEU A 379 -96.81 -114.74 49.79
N ASP A 380 -97.62 -115.77 49.50
CA ASP A 380 -99.08 -115.87 49.57
C ASP A 380 -99.86 -114.82 48.74
N GLU A 381 -100.34 -115.07 47.52
CA GLU A 381 -100.58 -116.31 46.76
C GLU A 381 -101.65 -117.30 47.32
N LYS A 382 -102.78 -117.39 46.58
CA LYS A 382 -103.75 -118.51 46.47
C LYS A 382 -104.65 -118.90 47.66
N LEU A 383 -105.89 -118.44 47.57
CA LEU A 383 -107.07 -119.31 47.66
C LEU A 383 -107.90 -119.13 46.36
N VAL A 384 -107.56 -119.77 45.24
CA VAL A 384 -108.00 -121.14 44.88
C VAL A 384 -109.49 -121.32 45.23
N LYS A 385 -110.38 -121.01 44.30
CA LYS A 385 -111.02 -122.02 43.44
C LYS A 385 -111.52 -123.24 44.23
N GLU A 386 -112.74 -123.16 44.75
CA GLU A 386 -113.53 -124.34 45.09
C GLU A 386 -114.72 -124.47 44.12
N LEU A 387 -114.51 -125.34 43.13
CA LEU A 387 -115.48 -126.22 42.44
C LEU A 387 -116.83 -125.62 42.00
N GLN A 388 -117.05 -125.44 40.68
CA GLN A 388 -117.61 -126.48 39.79
C GLN A 388 -119.00 -127.00 40.21
N GLY A 389 -120.05 -126.57 39.50
CA GLY A 389 -121.44 -126.93 39.81
C GLY A 389 -121.94 -128.22 39.13
N GLN A 390 -123.06 -128.75 39.67
CA GLN A 390 -123.91 -129.79 39.05
C GLN A 390 -125.41 -129.44 39.23
N VAL A 391 -126.33 -130.23 38.66
CA VAL A 391 -127.69 -129.78 38.27
C VAL A 391 -128.83 -130.73 38.69
N LYS A 392 -129.93 -130.18 39.26
CA LYS A 392 -131.39 -130.58 39.26
C LYS A 392 -132.10 -129.93 40.49
N ARG A 393 -133.26 -129.23 40.41
CA ARG A 393 -134.70 -129.61 40.13
C ARG A 393 -135.31 -130.51 41.25
N LEU A 394 -136.53 -130.36 41.81
CA LEU A 394 -137.81 -129.68 41.40
C LEU A 394 -138.80 -129.38 42.61
N ALA A 395 -140.08 -129.01 42.38
CA ALA A 395 -141.13 -128.49 43.34
C ALA A 395 -142.10 -129.58 43.97
N SER A 396 -143.21 -129.37 44.75
CA SER A 396 -144.33 -128.37 44.88
C SER A 396 -144.98 -128.40 46.34
N GLN A 397 -146.21 -128.01 46.77
CA GLN A 397 -147.48 -127.50 46.16
C GLN A 397 -148.41 -126.55 47.04
N LEU A 398 -149.63 -126.93 47.52
CA LEU A 398 -150.75 -126.00 47.93
C LEU A 398 -151.81 -126.50 49.00
N LEU A 399 -153.02 -125.88 49.09
CA LEU A 399 -154.07 -125.81 50.18
C LEU A 399 -155.54 -126.12 49.68
N VAL A 400 -156.70 -126.21 50.40
CA VAL A 400 -157.19 -126.34 51.83
C VAL A 400 -158.75 -126.60 51.87
N PHE A 401 -159.40 -127.00 53.00
CA PHE A 401 -160.85 -127.33 53.20
C PHE A 401 -161.30 -127.24 54.71
N GLN A 402 -162.58 -127.23 55.20
CA GLN A 402 -163.96 -126.96 54.69
C GLN A 402 -164.98 -126.48 55.81
N GLU A 403 -166.12 -127.17 56.08
CA GLU A 403 -167.34 -126.66 56.81
C GLU A 403 -168.23 -127.78 57.46
N LYS A 404 -169.20 -127.47 58.39
CA LYS A 404 -170.71 -127.61 58.26
C LYS A 404 -171.57 -127.74 59.56
N ALA A 405 -172.91 -127.60 59.37
CA ALA A 405 -174.08 -127.82 60.28
C ALA A 405 -174.40 -126.69 61.30
N LYS A 406 -175.61 -126.08 61.46
CA LYS A 406 -177.07 -126.36 61.20
C LYS A 406 -177.69 -127.51 62.02
N GLU A 407 -178.94 -127.48 62.53
CA GLU A 407 -179.98 -126.44 62.81
C GLU A 407 -181.19 -127.18 63.45
N GLN A 408 -181.61 -126.91 64.70
CA GLN A 408 -182.96 -127.26 65.22
C GLN A 408 -183.26 -126.70 66.64
N GLN A 409 -184.54 -126.78 67.04
CA GLN A 409 -185.06 -126.63 68.42
C GLN A 409 -185.06 -125.23 69.09
N ALA A 410 -185.19 -124.18 68.29
CA ALA A 410 -185.23 -122.75 68.62
C ALA A 410 -186.10 -122.23 69.81
N LEU A 411 -186.89 -123.03 70.52
CA LEU A 411 -188.07 -122.54 71.26
C LEU A 411 -187.79 -121.94 72.66
N LEU A 412 -186.89 -122.52 73.46
CA LEU A 412 -186.63 -122.08 74.85
C LEU A 412 -185.83 -120.77 74.96
N ILE A 413 -185.39 -120.22 73.82
CA ILE A 413 -184.51 -119.05 73.70
C ILE A 413 -185.04 -117.81 74.44
N LYS A 414 -186.36 -117.67 74.59
CA LYS A 414 -187.01 -116.39 74.90
C LYS A 414 -186.99 -115.91 76.36
N PHE A 415 -186.51 -116.72 77.32
CA PHE A 415 -186.46 -116.32 78.75
C PHE A 415 -185.03 -116.26 79.36
N GLU A 416 -184.00 -116.70 78.64
CA GLU A 416 -182.60 -116.47 79.05
C GLU A 416 -182.00 -115.18 78.47
N GLN A 417 -182.63 -114.56 77.47
CA GLN A 417 -182.11 -113.39 76.77
C GLN A 417 -181.97 -112.16 77.70
N ASP A 418 -183.01 -111.82 78.46
CA ASP A 418 -183.03 -110.61 79.32
C ASP A 418 -181.94 -110.58 80.40
N LYS A 419 -181.40 -111.73 80.81
CA LYS A 419 -180.29 -111.83 81.78
C LYS A 419 -178.91 -111.71 81.15
N LYS A 420 -178.80 -111.84 79.81
CA LYS A 420 -177.53 -111.94 79.09
C LYS A 420 -177.00 -110.58 78.66
N ASP A 421 -177.88 -109.69 78.23
CA ASP A 421 -177.48 -108.42 77.59
C ASP A 421 -176.85 -107.42 78.59
N MET A 422 -177.31 -107.41 79.84
CA MET A 422 -176.76 -106.55 80.89
C MET A 422 -175.32 -106.94 81.33
N ASN A 423 -174.83 -108.11 80.93
CA ASN A 423 -173.46 -108.57 81.23
C ASN A 423 -172.46 -108.27 80.10
N ASN A 424 -172.96 -107.99 78.88
CA ASN A 424 -172.11 -107.71 77.71
C ASN A 424 -171.56 -106.27 77.71
N THR A 425 -172.40 -105.30 78.09
CA THR A 425 -172.04 -103.86 78.13
C THR A 425 -170.88 -103.56 79.09
N LEU A 426 -170.79 -104.25 80.22
CA LEU A 426 -169.71 -104.11 81.19
C LEU A 426 -168.34 -104.64 80.72
N LYS A 427 -168.31 -105.47 79.66
CA LYS A 427 -167.07 -106.06 79.15
C LYS A 427 -166.38 -105.14 78.13
N GLN A 428 -167.15 -104.53 77.23
CA GLN A 428 -166.64 -103.73 76.11
C GLN A 428 -165.79 -102.53 76.58
N GLN A 429 -166.21 -101.82 77.63
CA GLN A 429 -165.47 -100.67 78.17
C GLN A 429 -164.11 -101.02 78.82
N ARG A 430 -163.81 -102.31 79.09
CA ARG A 430 -162.49 -102.72 79.57
C ARG A 430 -161.47 -102.90 78.45
N GLU A 431 -161.92 -103.26 77.25
CA GLU A 431 -161.03 -103.61 76.14
C GLU A 431 -160.48 -102.35 75.43
N GLU A 432 -161.25 -101.25 75.38
CA GLU A 432 -160.83 -99.96 74.84
C GLU A 432 -159.68 -99.31 75.67
N GLY A 433 -159.76 -99.40 77.00
CA GLY A 433 -158.75 -98.84 77.90
C GLY A 433 -157.35 -99.47 77.74
N GLU A 434 -157.27 -100.73 77.29
CA GLU A 434 -156.00 -101.42 77.10
C GLU A 434 -155.31 -101.07 75.76
N GLN A 435 -156.04 -100.52 74.79
CA GLN A 435 -155.48 -100.11 73.50
C GLN A 435 -154.68 -98.79 73.63
N TYR A 436 -155.27 -97.77 74.27
CA TYR A 436 -154.61 -96.46 74.44
C TYR A 436 -153.28 -96.54 75.20
N PHE A 437 -153.13 -97.48 76.14
CA PHE A 437 -151.88 -97.66 76.88
C PHE A 437 -150.72 -98.18 76.00
N LYS A 438 -151.03 -98.94 74.94
CA LYS A 438 -150.05 -99.51 74.00
C LYS A 438 -149.51 -98.47 73.01
N GLU A 439 -150.33 -97.49 72.61
CA GLU A 439 -149.87 -96.40 71.74
C GLU A 439 -148.90 -95.43 72.43
N ILE A 440 -149.19 -95.08 73.70
CA ILE A 440 -148.41 -94.11 74.48
C ILE A 440 -146.95 -94.57 74.68
N THR A 441 -146.70 -95.88 74.82
CA THR A 441 -145.33 -96.41 74.98
C THR A 441 -144.54 -96.39 73.67
N LEU A 442 -145.17 -96.68 72.53
CA LEU A 442 -144.55 -96.64 71.20
C LEU A 442 -144.00 -95.24 70.86
N TRP A 443 -144.79 -94.19 71.11
CA TRP A 443 -144.39 -92.81 70.80
C TRP A 443 -143.27 -92.30 71.71
N LYS A 444 -143.21 -92.71 72.99
CA LYS A 444 -142.07 -92.42 73.88
C LYS A 444 -140.78 -93.05 73.34
N GLY A 445 -140.83 -94.29 72.85
CA GLY A 445 -139.69 -94.96 72.24
C GLY A 445 -139.14 -94.26 70.99
N LYS A 446 -140.04 -93.77 70.10
CA LYS A 446 -139.63 -92.98 68.92
C LYS A 446 -138.92 -91.67 69.31
N ARG A 447 -139.42 -90.95 70.33
CA ARG A 447 -138.81 -89.68 70.77
C ARG A 447 -137.39 -89.85 71.33
N ALA A 448 -137.10 -90.98 71.98
CA ALA A 448 -135.77 -91.27 72.50
C ALA A 448 -134.72 -91.48 71.40
N LYS A 449 -135.07 -92.18 70.31
CA LYS A 449 -134.13 -92.42 69.19
C LYS A 449 -133.72 -91.13 68.49
N ALA A 450 -134.68 -90.27 68.15
CA ALA A 450 -134.42 -88.98 67.49
C ALA A 450 -133.49 -88.06 68.31
N ALA A 451 -133.59 -88.09 69.65
CA ALA A 451 -132.68 -87.34 70.52
C ALA A 451 -131.24 -87.86 70.47
N GLY A 452 -131.04 -89.18 70.44
CA GLY A 452 -129.71 -89.80 70.31
C GLY A 452 -129.05 -89.53 68.95
N GLU A 453 -129.84 -89.59 67.87
CA GLU A 453 -129.38 -89.25 66.51
C GLU A 453 -128.97 -87.77 66.41
N SER A 454 -129.76 -86.85 66.98
CA SER A 454 -129.43 -85.42 67.04
C SER A 454 -128.12 -85.15 67.80
N ALA A 455 -127.90 -85.81 68.95
CA ALA A 455 -126.64 -85.68 69.69
C ALA A 455 -125.42 -86.18 68.89
N SER A 456 -125.57 -87.29 68.16
CA SER A 456 -124.48 -87.84 67.32
C SER A 456 -124.04 -86.87 66.22
N TRP A 457 -124.97 -86.17 65.58
CA TRP A 457 -124.65 -85.14 64.58
C TRP A 457 -123.99 -83.91 65.19
N GLN A 458 -124.40 -83.49 66.39
CA GLN A 458 -123.80 -82.35 67.07
C GLN A 458 -122.31 -82.58 67.42
N THR A 459 -121.95 -83.79 67.85
CA THR A 459 -120.54 -84.16 68.11
C THR A 459 -119.70 -84.07 66.82
N LYS A 460 -120.16 -84.68 65.72
CA LYS A 460 -119.45 -84.66 64.42
C LYS A 460 -119.27 -83.24 63.87
N TYR A 461 -120.24 -82.36 64.10
CA TYR A 461 -120.12 -80.94 63.74
C TYR A 461 -119.00 -80.26 64.53
N LEU A 462 -118.92 -80.47 65.85
CA LEU A 462 -117.86 -79.92 66.70
C LEU A 462 -116.47 -80.45 66.34
N GLU A 463 -116.33 -81.75 66.03
CA GLU A 463 -115.08 -82.36 65.54
C GLU A 463 -114.65 -81.77 64.19
N SER A 464 -115.60 -81.52 63.29
CA SER A 464 -115.33 -80.87 62.00
C SER A 464 -114.89 -79.41 62.20
N GLN A 465 -115.51 -78.70 63.13
CA GLN A 465 -115.18 -77.32 63.47
C GLN A 465 -113.75 -77.19 64.02
N THR A 466 -113.32 -78.09 64.92
CA THR A 466 -111.95 -78.08 65.46
C THR A 466 -110.92 -78.42 64.38
N MET A 467 -111.19 -79.41 63.52
CA MET A 467 -110.31 -79.73 62.39
C MET A 467 -110.11 -78.54 61.43
N ILE A 468 -111.16 -77.75 61.17
CA ILE A 468 -111.05 -76.51 60.38
C ILE A 468 -110.14 -75.49 61.10
N THR A 469 -110.26 -75.31 62.42
CA THR A 469 -109.38 -74.39 63.16
C THR A 469 -107.90 -74.80 63.12
N VAL A 470 -107.59 -76.09 63.19
CA VAL A 470 -106.21 -76.61 63.07
C VAL A 470 -105.67 -76.37 61.66
N LYS A 471 -106.47 -76.62 60.60
CA LYS A 471 -106.02 -76.37 59.22
C LYS A 471 -105.84 -74.88 58.90
N ASN A 472 -106.61 -73.99 59.51
CA ASN A 472 -106.35 -72.55 59.40
C ASN A 472 -105.02 -72.13 60.05
N GLN A 473 -104.64 -72.74 61.19
CA GLN A 473 -103.34 -72.50 61.83
C GLN A 473 -102.17 -72.99 60.95
N GLU A 474 -102.26 -74.21 60.40
CA GLU A 474 -101.26 -74.73 59.44
C GLU A 474 -101.08 -73.79 58.23
N ILE A 475 -102.19 -73.28 57.69
CA ILE A 475 -102.18 -72.35 56.55
C ILE A 475 -101.48 -71.03 56.91
N ASP A 476 -101.71 -70.47 58.10
CA ASP A 476 -101.09 -69.21 58.50
C ASP A 476 -99.60 -69.33 58.84
N ASP A 477 -99.14 -70.48 59.36
CA ASP A 477 -97.71 -70.75 59.53
C ASP A 477 -97.00 -70.99 58.18
N LEU A 478 -97.66 -71.63 57.21
CA LEU A 478 -97.15 -71.73 55.84
C LEU A 478 -97.05 -70.35 55.17
N LYS A 479 -98.03 -69.44 55.37
CA LYS A 479 -97.95 -68.05 54.88
C LYS A 479 -96.75 -67.29 55.47
N LYS A 480 -96.47 -67.44 56.78
CA LYS A 480 -95.29 -66.85 57.43
C LYS A 480 -94.00 -67.37 56.81
N LEU A 481 -93.92 -68.68 56.57
CA LEU A 481 -92.74 -69.32 55.98
C LEU A 481 -92.47 -68.82 54.54
N VAL A 482 -93.52 -68.62 53.74
CA VAL A 482 -93.43 -68.01 52.40
C VAL A 482 -92.93 -66.55 52.50
N LEU A 483 -93.54 -65.73 53.36
CA LEU A 483 -93.13 -64.33 53.57
C LEU A 483 -91.67 -64.19 54.00
N ASP A 484 -91.16 -65.08 54.86
CA ASP A 484 -89.76 -65.08 55.26
C ASP A 484 -88.83 -65.61 54.16
N GLY A 485 -89.32 -66.50 53.30
CA GLY A 485 -88.65 -66.88 52.05
C GLY A 485 -88.50 -65.70 51.08
N GLU A 486 -89.58 -64.93 50.87
CA GLU A 486 -89.57 -63.74 50.03
C GLU A 486 -88.64 -62.64 50.56
N LYS A 487 -88.64 -62.39 51.88
CA LYS A 487 -87.69 -61.46 52.54
C LYS A 487 -86.24 -61.89 52.29
N LYS A 488 -85.92 -63.18 52.48
CA LYS A 488 -84.58 -63.74 52.22
C LYS A 488 -84.17 -63.60 50.75
N LEU A 489 -85.08 -63.90 49.82
CA LEU A 489 -84.84 -63.74 48.38
C LEU A 489 -84.61 -62.26 48.00
N LYS A 490 -85.36 -61.32 48.58
CA LYS A 490 -85.20 -59.88 48.34
C LYS A 490 -83.87 -59.36 48.91
N LEU A 491 -83.47 -59.80 50.09
CA LEU A 491 -82.16 -59.50 50.69
C LEU A 491 -81.02 -60.04 49.81
N GLN A 492 -81.11 -61.29 49.35
CA GLN A 492 -80.08 -61.92 48.52
C GLN A 492 -79.96 -61.25 47.14
N LYS A 493 -81.07 -60.80 46.54
CA LYS A 493 -81.05 -59.98 45.31
C LYS A 493 -80.34 -58.64 45.55
N SER A 494 -80.67 -57.94 46.62
CA SER A 494 -80.03 -56.65 46.97
C SER A 494 -78.52 -56.80 47.21
N LEU A 495 -78.09 -57.86 47.91
CA LEU A 495 -76.67 -58.18 48.11
C LEU A 495 -75.96 -58.52 46.78
N TYR A 496 -76.61 -59.25 45.87
CA TYR A 496 -76.05 -59.54 44.55
C TYR A 496 -75.92 -58.27 43.69
N GLU A 497 -76.92 -57.38 43.73
CA GLU A 497 -76.90 -56.09 43.03
C GLU A 497 -75.79 -55.18 43.58
N GLN A 498 -75.60 -55.14 44.91
CA GLN A 498 -74.48 -54.43 45.55
C GLN A 498 -73.13 -55.01 45.11
N VAL A 499 -72.90 -56.32 45.22
CA VAL A 499 -71.64 -56.95 44.79
C VAL A 499 -71.38 -56.74 43.29
N ARG A 500 -72.43 -56.69 42.45
CA ARG A 500 -72.33 -56.38 41.03
C ARG A 500 -71.97 -54.90 40.79
N ALA A 501 -72.53 -53.98 41.58
CA ALA A 501 -72.19 -52.56 41.54
C ALA A 501 -70.74 -52.33 42.00
N ASP A 502 -70.32 -52.93 43.11
CA ASP A 502 -68.95 -52.86 43.64
C ASP A 502 -67.95 -53.43 42.63
N ARG A 503 -68.23 -54.61 42.04
CA ARG A 503 -67.38 -55.19 40.98
C ARG A 503 -67.23 -54.23 39.78
N ASN A 504 -68.31 -53.58 39.36
CA ASN A 504 -68.27 -52.63 38.26
C ASN A 504 -67.54 -51.33 38.64
N PHE A 505 -67.67 -50.85 39.89
CA PHE A 505 -66.96 -49.70 40.42
C PHE A 505 -65.44 -49.97 40.50
N PHE A 506 -65.03 -51.09 41.09
CA PHE A 506 -63.61 -51.48 41.16
C PHE A 506 -63.04 -51.78 39.78
N SER A 507 -63.81 -52.38 38.85
CA SER A 507 -63.39 -52.55 37.46
C SER A 507 -63.16 -51.22 36.76
N LYS A 508 -64.09 -50.25 36.88
CA LYS A 508 -63.91 -48.90 36.33
C LYS A 508 -62.70 -48.19 36.94
N LYS A 509 -62.55 -48.23 38.27
CA LYS A 509 -61.40 -47.63 38.98
C LYS A 509 -60.08 -48.28 38.57
N HIS A 510 -60.06 -49.59 38.33
CA HIS A 510 -58.86 -50.28 37.85
C HIS A 510 -58.47 -49.85 36.43
N VAL A 511 -59.44 -49.69 35.51
CA VAL A 511 -59.17 -49.13 34.17
C VAL A 511 -58.64 -47.71 34.28
N GLN A 512 -59.31 -46.83 35.05
CA GLN A 512 -58.86 -45.45 35.26
C GLN A 512 -57.42 -45.38 35.80
N SER A 513 -57.06 -46.23 36.76
CA SER A 513 -55.67 -46.28 37.24
C SER A 513 -54.68 -46.96 36.28
N GLN A 514 -55.13 -47.82 35.35
CA GLN A 514 -54.28 -48.24 34.23
C GLN A 514 -54.03 -47.10 33.24
N ASP A 515 -55.05 -46.30 32.93
CA ASP A 515 -54.96 -45.13 32.06
C ASP A 515 -54.05 -44.05 32.68
N GLU A 516 -54.20 -43.76 33.97
CA GLU A 516 -53.30 -42.89 34.75
C GLU A 516 -51.84 -43.38 34.70
N ILE A 517 -51.61 -44.68 34.86
CA ILE A 517 -50.27 -45.30 34.75
C ILE A 517 -49.73 -45.20 33.32
N ALA A 518 -50.58 -45.33 32.29
CA ALA A 518 -50.18 -45.17 30.89
C ALA A 518 -49.81 -43.72 30.56
N GLU A 519 -50.60 -42.75 31.02
CA GLU A 519 -50.27 -41.32 30.94
C GLU A 519 -48.96 -41.01 31.65
N MET A 520 -48.76 -41.48 32.89
CA MET A 520 -47.53 -41.23 33.65
C MET A 520 -46.30 -41.87 32.99
N LYS A 521 -46.44 -43.07 32.39
CA LYS A 521 -45.39 -43.68 31.56
C LYS A 521 -45.10 -42.87 30.29
N SER A 522 -46.11 -42.25 29.67
CA SER A 522 -45.93 -41.36 28.52
C SER A 522 -45.19 -40.07 28.92
N LYS A 523 -45.65 -39.40 30.00
CA LYS A 523 -45.02 -38.22 30.59
C LYS A 523 -43.57 -38.49 31.00
N PHE A 524 -43.28 -39.66 31.58
CA PHE A 524 -41.91 -40.08 31.92
C PHE A 524 -41.03 -40.30 30.68
N LYS A 525 -41.55 -40.88 29.58
CA LYS A 525 -40.81 -40.98 28.32
C LYS A 525 -40.49 -39.59 27.72
N ILE A 526 -41.45 -38.68 27.74
CA ILE A 526 -41.26 -37.29 27.27
C ILE A 526 -40.20 -36.57 28.13
N MET A 527 -40.31 -36.69 29.46
CA MET A 527 -39.35 -36.08 30.39
C MET A 527 -37.94 -36.68 30.24
N ASN A 528 -37.81 -37.99 30.03
CA ASN A 528 -36.50 -38.60 29.74
C ASN A 528 -35.92 -38.10 28.41
N HIS A 529 -36.74 -37.93 27.37
CA HIS A 529 -36.27 -37.35 26.10
C HIS A 529 -35.84 -35.89 26.27
N GLN A 530 -36.56 -35.10 27.07
CA GLN A 530 -36.15 -33.74 27.45
C GLN A 530 -34.85 -33.73 28.25
N ILE A 531 -34.65 -34.68 29.17
CA ILE A 531 -33.39 -34.85 29.92
C ILE A 531 -32.23 -35.17 28.97
N GLU A 532 -32.43 -36.05 27.98
CA GLU A 532 -31.37 -36.37 27.00
C GLU A 532 -31.08 -35.20 26.07
N GLN A 533 -32.10 -34.50 25.55
CA GLN A 533 -31.93 -33.25 24.80
C GLN A 533 -31.18 -32.17 25.61
N LEU A 534 -31.43 -32.07 26.92
CA LEU A 534 -30.73 -31.13 27.80
C LEU A 534 -29.28 -31.56 28.06
N LYS A 535 -28.99 -32.86 28.20
CA LYS A 535 -27.60 -33.36 28.25
C LYS A 535 -26.84 -33.09 26.95
N GLU A 536 -27.46 -33.34 25.80
CA GLU A 536 -26.87 -33.03 24.48
C GLU A 536 -26.59 -31.52 24.34
N GLN A 537 -27.53 -30.67 24.75
CA GLN A 537 -27.33 -29.22 24.79
C GLN A 537 -26.20 -28.81 25.74
N ILE A 538 -26.10 -29.42 26.93
CA ILE A 538 -24.98 -29.18 27.87
C ILE A 538 -23.65 -29.59 27.23
N GLN A 539 -23.55 -30.80 26.66
CA GLN A 539 -22.33 -31.27 25.98
C GLN A 539 -21.93 -30.38 24.80
N LEU A 540 -22.90 -29.90 24.00
CA LEU A 540 -22.65 -28.94 22.92
C LEU A 540 -22.16 -27.58 23.45
N LYS A 541 -22.64 -27.14 24.62
CA LYS A 541 -22.17 -25.91 25.28
C LYS A 541 -20.80 -26.08 25.92
N ASP A 542 -20.52 -27.22 26.57
CA ASP A 542 -19.22 -27.53 27.14
C ASP A 542 -18.15 -27.63 26.03
N ASN A 543 -18.45 -28.31 24.92
CA ASN A 543 -17.58 -28.34 23.76
C ASN A 543 -17.34 -26.95 23.15
N ALA A 544 -18.36 -26.09 23.10
CA ALA A 544 -18.21 -24.70 22.66
C ALA A 544 -17.32 -23.88 23.61
N LEU A 545 -17.51 -24.01 24.93
CA LEU A 545 -16.69 -23.35 25.96
C LEU A 545 -15.23 -23.83 25.94
N ILE A 546 -15.00 -25.12 25.70
CA ILE A 546 -13.65 -25.68 25.53
C ILE A 546 -12.97 -25.08 24.29
N ASN A 547 -13.68 -25.01 23.16
CA ASN A 547 -13.17 -24.42 21.93
C ASN A 547 -12.90 -22.91 22.08
N GLU A 548 -13.77 -22.18 22.77
CA GLU A 548 -13.58 -20.76 23.08
C GLU A 548 -12.39 -20.54 24.03
N HIS A 549 -12.23 -21.37 25.06
CA HIS A 549 -11.07 -21.35 25.97
C HIS A 549 -9.75 -21.63 25.24
N PHE A 550 -9.70 -22.61 24.33
CA PHE A 550 -8.52 -22.85 23.50
C PHE A 550 -8.22 -21.68 22.56
N SER A 551 -9.26 -21.09 21.95
CA SER A 551 -9.14 -19.90 21.09
C SER A 551 -8.61 -18.68 21.86
N TYR A 552 -9.14 -18.46 23.07
CA TYR A 552 -8.65 -17.43 23.99
C TYR A 552 -7.20 -17.67 24.41
N LYS A 553 -6.82 -18.92 24.71
CA LYS A 553 -5.43 -19.28 25.05
C LYS A 553 -4.48 -18.98 23.89
N GLN A 554 -4.82 -19.38 22.67
CA GLN A 554 -4.04 -19.06 21.46
C GLN A 554 -3.90 -17.54 21.27
N LEU A 555 -4.99 -16.78 21.38
CA LEU A 555 -4.98 -15.33 21.26
C LEU A 555 -4.13 -14.63 22.35
N ASN A 556 -4.16 -15.15 23.58
CA ASN A 556 -3.36 -14.67 24.71
C ASN A 556 -1.86 -14.97 24.52
N ASP A 557 -1.51 -16.14 24.00
CA ASP A 557 -0.11 -16.47 23.67
C ASP A 557 0.40 -15.68 22.45
N GLU A 558 -0.45 -15.43 21.44
CA GLU A 558 -0.19 -14.44 20.38
C GLU A 558 0.03 -13.02 20.92
N MET A 559 -0.79 -12.58 21.89
CA MET A 559 -0.67 -11.27 22.52
C MET A 559 0.71 -11.12 23.18
N LYS A 560 1.13 -12.08 24.01
CA LYS A 560 2.48 -12.11 24.63
C LYS A 560 3.61 -12.07 23.60
N VAL A 561 3.43 -12.71 22.44
CA VAL A 561 4.41 -12.65 21.33
C VAL A 561 4.45 -11.26 20.68
N LYS A 562 3.28 -10.62 20.50
CA LYS A 562 3.17 -9.24 19.98
C LYS A 562 3.77 -8.24 20.97
N ASP A 563 3.52 -8.37 22.27
CA ASP A 563 4.07 -7.51 23.32
C ASP A 563 5.60 -7.64 23.42
N ARG A 564 6.13 -8.87 23.40
CA ARG A 564 7.59 -9.10 23.32
C ARG A 564 8.21 -8.49 22.06
N ARG A 565 7.49 -8.47 20.93
CA ARG A 565 7.94 -7.84 19.68
C ARG A 565 7.83 -6.31 19.73
N LEU A 566 6.83 -5.77 20.43
CA LEU A 566 6.64 -4.35 20.67
C LEU A 566 7.74 -3.80 21.60
N ASN A 567 8.02 -4.47 22.71
CA ASN A 567 9.09 -4.07 23.64
C ASN A 567 10.45 -4.05 22.93
N LYS A 568 10.80 -5.10 22.16
CA LYS A 568 12.02 -5.10 21.32
C LYS A 568 12.04 -4.00 20.26
N LYS A 569 10.88 -3.53 19.77
CA LYS A 569 10.80 -2.38 18.88
C LYS A 569 11.01 -1.06 19.62
N ASN A 570 10.49 -0.95 20.84
CA ASN A 570 10.67 0.22 21.70
C ASN A 570 12.13 0.35 22.17
N GLU A 571 12.79 -0.75 22.54
CA GLU A 571 14.25 -0.80 22.85
C GLU A 571 15.10 -0.29 21.67
N VAL A 572 14.75 -0.69 20.44
CA VAL A 572 15.42 -0.23 19.20
C VAL A 572 15.12 1.24 18.89
N LEU A 573 13.92 1.74 19.23
CA LEU A 573 13.59 3.17 19.09
C LEU A 573 14.35 4.01 20.14
N GLU A 574 14.34 3.62 21.41
CA GLU A 574 15.03 4.34 22.49
C GLU A 574 16.56 4.39 22.27
N THR A 575 17.14 3.34 21.70
CA THR A 575 18.56 3.35 21.31
C THR A 575 18.82 4.22 20.06
N ALA A 576 17.91 4.23 19.08
CA ALA A 576 17.98 5.15 17.95
C ALA A 576 17.83 6.63 18.37
N ASP A 577 16.90 6.94 19.27
CA ASP A 577 16.69 8.29 19.80
C ASP A 577 17.91 8.80 20.59
N LYS A 578 18.58 7.92 21.34
CA LYS A 578 19.87 8.25 21.99
C LYS A 578 20.99 8.54 20.99
N VAL A 579 21.07 7.78 19.89
CA VAL A 579 22.03 8.06 18.80
C VAL A 579 21.70 9.38 18.10
N LEU A 580 20.42 9.66 17.83
CA LEU A 580 19.98 10.93 17.25
C LEU A 580 20.23 12.12 18.18
N ALA A 581 20.06 11.96 19.50
CA ALA A 581 20.40 12.99 20.47
C ALA A 581 21.91 13.32 20.43
N ASN A 582 22.77 12.30 20.50
CA ASN A 582 24.22 12.45 20.41
C ASN A 582 24.65 13.12 19.09
N GLN A 583 24.10 12.69 17.96
CA GLN A 583 24.37 13.30 16.65
C GLN A 583 23.88 14.76 16.57
N ASN A 584 22.75 15.11 17.19
CA ASN A 584 22.29 16.49 17.25
C ASN A 584 23.22 17.38 18.10
N ASP A 585 23.80 16.86 19.18
CA ASP A 585 24.78 17.61 20.00
C ASP A 585 26.15 17.71 19.32
N GLU A 586 26.58 16.68 18.59
CA GLU A 586 27.75 16.75 17.71
C GLU A 586 27.54 17.80 16.60
N ILE A 587 26.37 17.85 15.95
CA ILE A 587 26.01 18.88 14.97
C ILE A 587 26.02 20.29 15.59
N LYS A 588 25.57 20.47 16.85
CA LYS A 588 25.66 21.77 17.55
C LYS A 588 27.12 22.17 17.80
N ASN A 589 27.98 21.22 18.18
CA ASN A 589 29.40 21.48 18.41
C ASN A 589 30.12 21.80 17.10
N LEU A 590 29.86 21.06 16.03
CA LEU A 590 30.41 21.31 14.69
C LEU A 590 29.98 22.69 14.15
N ARG A 591 28.71 23.11 14.38
CA ARG A 591 28.25 24.47 14.05
C ARG A 591 29.01 25.54 14.80
N ARG A 592 29.22 25.39 16.12
CA ARG A 592 30.03 26.33 16.92
C ARG A 592 31.48 26.42 16.44
N THR A 593 32.09 25.30 16.06
CA THR A 593 33.45 25.33 15.49
C THR A 593 33.49 25.97 14.10
N LEU A 594 32.43 25.82 13.30
CA LEU A 594 32.31 26.48 12.00
C LEU A 594 32.12 28.00 12.17
N GLU A 595 31.21 28.43 13.04
CA GLU A 595 30.99 29.86 13.37
C GLU A 595 32.29 30.52 13.89
N GLY A 596 33.07 29.82 14.73
CA GLY A 596 34.38 30.28 15.17
C GLY A 596 35.42 30.36 14.06
N ALA A 597 35.44 29.39 13.14
CA ALA A 597 36.33 29.38 11.98
C ALA A 597 35.97 30.46 10.95
N GLU A 598 34.68 30.70 10.69
CA GLU A 598 34.18 31.78 9.83
C GLU A 598 34.53 33.15 10.41
N TYR A 599 34.38 33.34 11.73
CA TYR A 599 34.79 34.57 12.42
C TYR A 599 36.31 34.82 12.29
N GLU A 600 37.15 33.80 12.53
CA GLU A 600 38.61 33.95 12.42
C GLU A 600 39.04 34.13 10.95
N GLN A 601 38.38 33.47 9.98
CA GLN A 601 38.59 33.71 8.55
C GLN A 601 38.26 35.17 8.18
N GLN A 602 37.14 35.70 8.67
CA GLN A 602 36.76 37.09 8.39
C GLN A 602 37.66 38.11 9.10
N ARG A 603 38.21 37.76 10.27
CA ARG A 603 39.24 38.54 10.97
C ARG A 603 40.56 38.54 10.20
N GLN A 604 41.05 37.37 9.76
CA GLN A 604 42.26 37.24 8.95
C GLN A 604 42.11 37.98 7.62
N LYS A 605 40.93 37.93 6.98
CA LYS A 605 40.68 38.68 5.76
C LYS A 605 40.83 40.20 5.98
N LYS A 606 40.29 40.76 7.07
CA LYS A 606 40.50 42.19 7.38
C LYS A 606 41.98 42.54 7.50
N ILE A 607 42.74 41.76 8.28
CA ILE A 607 44.19 41.94 8.45
C ILE A 607 44.92 41.87 7.10
N TYR A 608 44.51 40.97 6.20
CA TYR A 608 45.05 40.87 4.84
C TYR A 608 44.69 42.07 3.96
N ASP A 609 43.43 42.53 4.00
CA ASP A 609 42.96 43.70 3.27
C ASP A 609 43.65 44.99 3.79
N ASP A 610 43.96 45.07 5.10
CA ASP A 610 44.74 46.15 5.73
C ASP A 610 46.22 46.12 5.32
N VAL A 611 46.87 44.93 5.32
CA VAL A 611 48.25 44.76 4.83
C VAL A 611 48.37 45.07 3.32
N ILE A 612 47.33 44.83 2.52
CA ILE A 612 47.28 45.30 1.12
C ILE A 612 47.28 46.84 1.06
N GLN A 613 46.49 47.51 1.90
CA GLN A 613 46.45 48.98 1.94
C GLN A 613 47.81 49.54 2.36
N GLU A 614 48.47 48.97 3.37
CA GLU A 614 49.83 49.36 3.77
C GLU A 614 50.84 49.15 2.64
N ARG A 615 50.82 47.98 1.98
CA ARG A 615 51.66 47.68 0.82
C ARG A 615 51.47 48.71 -0.30
N ASP A 616 50.24 49.08 -0.61
CA ASP A 616 49.92 49.96 -1.73
C ASP A 616 50.25 51.44 -1.41
N ILE A 617 50.09 51.84 -0.14
CA ILE A 617 50.60 53.13 0.36
C ILE A 617 52.14 53.19 0.25
N LEU A 618 52.84 52.13 0.69
CA LEU A 618 54.30 52.05 0.61
C LEU A 618 54.80 52.01 -0.84
N ALA A 619 54.14 51.26 -1.73
CA ALA A 619 54.44 51.25 -3.15
C ALA A 619 54.27 52.64 -3.78
N ALA A 620 53.15 53.33 -3.47
CA ALA A 620 52.91 54.69 -3.94
C ALA A 620 53.88 55.73 -3.34
N GLN A 621 54.45 55.49 -2.15
CA GLN A 621 55.55 56.31 -1.60
C GLN A 621 56.87 56.01 -2.30
N LEU A 622 57.19 54.74 -2.57
CA LEU A 622 58.43 54.31 -3.20
C LEU A 622 58.52 54.74 -4.67
N ILE A 623 57.40 54.71 -5.41
CA ILE A 623 57.31 55.28 -6.76
C ILE A 623 57.63 56.79 -6.72
N ARG A 624 56.93 57.56 -5.87
CA ARG A 624 57.20 59.01 -5.72
C ARG A 624 58.65 59.31 -5.32
N ARG A 625 59.26 58.51 -4.45
CA ARG A 625 60.68 58.63 -4.08
C ARG A 625 61.63 58.32 -5.24
N ASN A 626 61.30 57.36 -6.09
CA ASN A 626 62.07 57.10 -7.31
C ASN A 626 61.92 58.23 -8.35
N ASP A 627 60.73 58.82 -8.47
CA ASP A 627 60.49 59.99 -9.34
C ASP A 627 61.26 61.22 -8.83
N GLU A 628 61.22 61.49 -7.52
CA GLU A 628 62.04 62.52 -6.85
C GLU A 628 63.55 62.30 -7.10
N LEU A 629 64.04 61.05 -6.98
CA LEU A 629 65.44 60.70 -7.27
C LEU A 629 65.80 60.87 -8.75
N ALA A 630 64.92 60.50 -9.68
CA ALA A 630 65.14 60.69 -11.12
C ALA A 630 65.25 62.18 -11.48
N LEU A 631 64.37 63.02 -10.92
CA LEU A 631 64.44 64.47 -11.06
C LEU A 631 65.73 65.07 -10.47
N LEU A 632 66.21 64.54 -9.34
CA LEU A 632 67.48 64.95 -8.73
C LEU A 632 68.69 64.53 -9.59
N TYR A 633 68.73 63.30 -10.12
CA TYR A 633 69.80 62.86 -11.02
C TYR A 633 69.83 63.69 -12.31
N GLU A 634 68.69 64.00 -12.90
CA GLU A 634 68.63 64.85 -14.09
C GLU A 634 69.09 66.29 -13.78
N LYS A 635 68.69 66.84 -12.63
CA LYS A 635 69.16 68.15 -12.16
C LYS A 635 70.68 68.17 -11.96
N ILE A 636 71.25 67.13 -11.35
CA ILE A 636 72.71 66.98 -11.19
C ILE A 636 73.40 66.89 -12.56
N ARG A 637 72.85 66.11 -13.51
CA ARG A 637 73.37 65.99 -14.89
C ARG A 637 73.39 67.33 -15.62
N ILE A 638 72.32 68.12 -15.52
CA ILE A 638 72.22 69.47 -16.09
C ILE A 638 73.23 70.42 -15.43
N GLN A 639 73.37 70.37 -14.09
CA GLN A 639 74.33 71.19 -13.35
C GLN A 639 75.78 70.83 -13.69
N GLN A 640 76.12 69.56 -13.81
CA GLN A 640 77.45 69.10 -14.25
C GLN A 640 77.76 69.53 -15.69
N SER A 641 76.80 69.41 -16.62
CA SER A 641 76.97 69.91 -17.99
C SER A 641 77.19 71.42 -18.03
N THR A 642 76.47 72.17 -17.19
CA THR A 642 76.58 73.63 -17.08
C THR A 642 77.93 74.04 -16.48
N LEU A 643 78.35 73.36 -15.40
CA LEU A 643 79.64 73.59 -14.76
C LEU A 643 80.80 73.30 -15.71
N SER A 644 80.79 72.16 -16.40
CA SER A 644 81.83 71.79 -17.36
C SER A 644 81.96 72.81 -18.50
N LYS A 645 80.84 73.32 -19.04
CA LYS A 645 80.83 74.43 -20.01
C LYS A 645 81.43 75.71 -19.40
N GLY A 646 81.06 76.05 -18.17
CA GLY A 646 81.60 77.18 -17.42
C GLY A 646 83.12 77.07 -17.19
N GLU A 647 83.63 75.88 -16.86
CA GLU A 647 85.07 75.64 -16.71
C GLU A 647 85.85 75.78 -18.01
N VAL A 648 85.26 75.39 -19.16
CA VAL A 648 85.87 75.59 -20.48
C VAL A 648 85.94 77.08 -20.79
N GLN A 649 84.82 77.79 -20.68
CA GLN A 649 84.75 79.24 -20.89
C GLN A 649 85.67 80.03 -19.94
N TYR A 650 85.76 79.62 -18.67
CA TYR A 650 86.68 80.22 -17.71
C TYR A 650 88.15 79.98 -18.09
N ARG A 651 88.51 78.76 -18.51
CA ARG A 651 89.87 78.46 -19.01
C ARG A 651 90.21 79.24 -20.28
N GLU A 652 89.23 79.48 -21.16
CA GLU A 652 89.39 80.37 -22.32
C GLU A 652 89.65 81.81 -21.88
N ARG A 653 88.84 82.38 -20.97
CA ARG A 653 89.08 83.74 -20.46
C ARG A 653 90.40 83.89 -19.68
N VAL A 654 90.86 82.86 -18.98
CA VAL A 654 92.19 82.87 -18.35
C VAL A 654 93.30 82.90 -19.42
N LYS A 655 93.16 82.18 -20.54
CA LYS A 655 94.09 82.27 -21.68
C LYS A 655 94.04 83.65 -22.35
N ASP A 656 92.86 84.22 -22.57
CA ASP A 656 92.70 85.59 -23.10
C ASP A 656 93.46 86.60 -22.22
N ILE A 657 93.27 86.53 -20.90
CA ILE A 657 93.95 87.40 -19.93
C ILE A 657 95.46 87.18 -19.92
N GLN A 658 95.94 85.94 -20.09
CA GLN A 658 97.38 85.65 -20.23
C GLN A 658 97.94 86.24 -21.53
N MET A 659 97.23 86.11 -22.65
CA MET A 659 97.62 86.67 -23.95
C MET A 659 97.65 88.21 -23.91
N MET A 660 96.62 88.85 -23.34
CA MET A 660 96.58 90.30 -23.13
C MET A 660 97.69 90.79 -22.21
N LYS A 661 98.06 90.02 -21.17
CA LYS A 661 99.22 90.35 -20.31
C LYS A 661 100.56 90.23 -21.06
N LEU A 662 100.71 89.25 -21.96
CA LEU A 662 101.88 89.14 -22.83
C LEU A 662 101.96 90.31 -23.82
N GLN A 663 100.84 90.67 -24.47
CA GLN A 663 100.75 91.84 -25.35
C GLN A 663 101.06 93.14 -24.61
N LEU A 664 100.50 93.35 -23.41
CA LEU A 664 100.80 94.51 -22.56
C LEU A 664 102.29 94.59 -22.20
N ASN A 665 102.92 93.46 -21.87
CA ASN A 665 104.34 93.40 -21.55
C ASN A 665 105.24 93.62 -22.77
N ASN A 666 104.82 93.20 -23.96
CA ASN A 666 105.52 93.50 -25.22
C ASN A 666 105.39 94.98 -25.57
N MET A 667 104.19 95.57 -25.50
CA MET A 667 104.00 97.02 -25.70
C MET A 667 104.79 97.85 -24.67
N LYS A 668 104.90 97.41 -23.42
CA LYS A 668 105.79 98.05 -22.42
C LYS A 668 107.26 97.98 -22.82
N ARG A 669 107.74 96.83 -23.33
CA ARG A 669 109.11 96.70 -23.86
C ARG A 669 109.35 97.56 -25.09
N GLU A 670 108.38 97.66 -25.99
CA GLU A 670 108.44 98.56 -27.15
C GLU A 670 108.54 100.03 -26.70
N ILE A 671 107.74 100.46 -25.72
CA ILE A 671 107.84 101.79 -25.10
C ILE A 671 109.22 102.00 -24.46
N GLU A 672 109.75 101.01 -23.72
CA GLU A 672 111.09 101.07 -23.11
C GLU A 672 112.19 101.27 -24.17
N ILE A 673 112.13 100.50 -25.26
CA ILE A 673 113.07 100.61 -26.39
C ILE A 673 112.94 101.98 -27.08
N ARG A 674 111.72 102.45 -27.36
CA ARG A 674 111.50 103.78 -27.96
C ARG A 674 111.97 104.91 -27.04
N ASN A 675 111.82 104.77 -25.71
CA ASN A 675 112.36 105.74 -24.76
C ASN A 675 113.91 105.77 -24.80
N GLN A 676 114.57 104.61 -24.92
CA GLN A 676 116.03 104.54 -25.10
C GLN A 676 116.49 105.14 -26.43
N GLU A 677 115.76 104.91 -27.53
CA GLU A 677 116.00 105.59 -28.81
C GLU A 677 115.84 107.12 -28.68
N VAL A 678 114.81 107.60 -27.96
CA VAL A 678 114.61 109.03 -27.71
C VAL A 678 115.77 109.65 -26.93
N VAL A 679 116.31 108.98 -25.91
CA VAL A 679 117.52 109.43 -25.19
C VAL A 679 118.71 109.58 -26.15
N ASN A 680 118.89 108.64 -27.08
CA ASN A 680 119.95 108.72 -28.09
C ASN A 680 119.73 109.88 -29.09
N THR A 681 118.51 110.40 -29.27
CA THR A 681 118.30 111.58 -30.15
C THR A 681 118.95 112.85 -29.62
N GLU A 682 119.13 113.01 -28.30
CA GLU A 682 119.83 114.18 -27.74
C GLU A 682 121.33 114.12 -28.06
N ALA A 683 121.93 112.94 -28.00
CA ALA A 683 123.32 112.71 -28.42
C ALA A 683 123.49 112.96 -29.93
N LEU A 684 122.61 112.42 -30.76
CA LEU A 684 122.62 112.61 -32.22
C LEU A 684 122.39 114.08 -32.63
N LYS A 685 121.58 114.85 -31.88
CA LYS A 685 121.47 116.31 -32.06
C LYS A 685 122.81 117.01 -31.76
N ASN A 686 123.49 116.63 -30.68
CA ASN A 686 124.77 117.23 -30.31
C ASN A 686 125.89 116.88 -31.31
N GLU A 687 125.92 115.65 -31.83
CA GLU A 687 126.79 115.28 -32.96
C GLU A 687 126.43 116.07 -34.23
N LEU A 688 125.14 116.21 -34.55
CA LEU A 688 124.68 117.03 -35.66
C LEU A 688 125.10 118.51 -35.50
N TYR A 689 125.01 119.09 -34.30
CA TYR A 689 125.49 120.45 -34.04
C TYR A 689 127.02 120.59 -34.15
N ASN A 690 127.78 119.59 -33.70
CA ASN A 690 129.24 119.56 -33.89
C ASN A 690 129.60 119.49 -35.38
N ILE A 691 129.00 118.56 -36.14
CA ILE A 691 129.19 118.41 -37.59
C ILE A 691 128.71 119.66 -38.33
N GLN A 692 127.62 120.31 -37.91
CA GLN A 692 127.18 121.59 -38.48
C GLN A 692 128.18 122.71 -38.20
N ARG A 693 128.81 122.74 -37.02
CA ARG A 693 129.85 123.73 -36.67
C ARG A 693 131.14 123.49 -37.46
N GLU A 694 131.57 122.25 -37.61
CA GLU A 694 132.71 121.85 -38.43
C GLU A 694 132.46 122.15 -39.92
N LEU A 695 131.26 121.84 -40.43
CA LEU A 695 130.83 122.21 -41.77
C LEU A 695 130.76 123.73 -41.96
N LEU A 696 130.38 124.51 -40.93
CA LEU A 696 130.42 125.97 -40.97
C LEU A 696 131.87 126.48 -41.03
N GLN A 697 132.77 125.90 -40.22
CA GLN A 697 134.20 126.22 -40.21
C GLN A 697 134.86 125.92 -41.55
N GLU A 698 134.67 124.72 -42.11
CA GLU A 698 135.16 124.38 -43.45
C GLU A 698 134.49 125.24 -44.53
N LYS A 699 133.21 125.63 -44.40
CA LYS A 699 132.60 126.61 -45.33
C LYS A 699 133.24 128.00 -45.24
N THR A 700 133.55 128.52 -44.05
CA THR A 700 134.26 129.80 -43.92
C THR A 700 135.70 129.72 -44.41
N LYS A 701 136.37 128.58 -44.22
CA LYS A 701 137.73 128.31 -44.72
C LYS A 701 137.76 128.17 -46.24
N VAL A 702 136.80 127.47 -46.84
CA VAL A 702 136.58 127.43 -48.30
C VAL A 702 136.24 128.82 -48.83
N LYS A 703 135.44 129.63 -48.12
CA LYS A 703 135.14 131.01 -48.52
C LYS A 703 136.39 131.90 -48.49
N ALA A 704 137.21 131.82 -47.45
CA ALA A 704 138.49 132.52 -47.38
C ALA A 704 139.46 132.10 -48.51
N LEU A 705 139.60 130.79 -48.75
CA LEU A 705 140.40 130.25 -49.87
C LEU A 705 139.81 130.64 -51.24
N SER A 706 138.49 130.89 -51.33
CA SER A 706 137.84 131.39 -52.54
C SER A 706 138.11 132.89 -52.74
N GLU A 707 138.13 133.69 -51.68
CA GLU A 707 138.49 135.11 -51.71
C GLU A 707 139.99 135.31 -52.01
N GLU A 708 140.86 134.39 -51.59
CA GLU A 708 142.25 134.29 -52.05
C GLU A 708 142.36 133.89 -53.53
N LEU A 709 141.42 133.09 -54.06
CA LEU A 709 141.35 132.70 -55.48
C LEU A 709 140.76 133.80 -56.38
N GLU A 710 139.90 134.68 -55.86
CA GLU A 710 139.25 135.76 -56.63
C GLU A 710 140.16 136.96 -56.94
N ASN A 711 141.32 137.09 -56.28
CA ASN A 711 142.34 138.10 -56.59
C ASN A 711 143.63 137.45 -57.14
N PRO A 712 143.73 137.21 -58.46
CA PRO A 712 144.71 136.27 -59.01
C PRO A 712 146.09 136.88 -59.29
N MET A 713 147.13 136.08 -59.08
CA MET A 713 148.45 136.31 -59.69
C MET A 713 148.99 135.00 -60.30
N ASN A 714 149.18 135.00 -61.63
CA ASN A 714 149.81 133.97 -62.47
C ASN A 714 149.14 132.59 -62.64
N VAL A 715 148.21 132.56 -63.62
CA VAL A 715 148.40 131.86 -64.92
C VAL A 715 148.69 130.34 -64.92
N HIS A 716 147.72 129.59 -65.48
CA HIS A 716 147.80 128.26 -66.11
C HIS A 716 148.15 127.01 -65.27
N ARG A 717 147.14 126.15 -65.06
CA ARG A 717 147.26 124.71 -65.35
C ARG A 717 145.92 124.03 -65.65
N TRP A 718 145.84 123.29 -66.76
CA TRP A 718 144.73 122.38 -67.07
C TRP A 718 145.03 120.95 -66.56
N ARG A 719 143.99 120.11 -66.38
CA ARG A 719 143.66 118.98 -67.30
C ARG A 719 142.86 117.87 -66.60
N GLN A 720 141.90 117.33 -67.36
CA GLN A 720 141.05 116.17 -67.04
C GLN A 720 141.81 114.85 -67.30
N LEU A 721 141.51 113.78 -66.55
CA LEU A 721 142.13 112.45 -66.67
C LEU A 721 141.06 111.37 -66.88
N GLU A 722 141.40 110.34 -67.66
CA GLU A 722 140.49 109.29 -68.12
C GLU A 722 140.70 107.95 -67.39
N GLY A 723 139.63 107.15 -67.31
CA GLY A 723 139.63 105.78 -66.82
C GLY A 723 138.32 105.08 -67.22
N SER A 724 138.33 103.75 -67.39
CA SER A 724 137.15 102.98 -67.82
C SER A 724 137.20 101.55 -67.28
N ASP A 725 136.01 100.97 -67.08
CA ASP A 725 135.78 99.78 -66.25
C ASP A 725 135.16 98.59 -67.06
N PRO A 726 135.30 97.31 -66.65
CA PRO A 726 134.90 96.15 -67.45
C PRO A 726 133.39 95.96 -67.75
N LYS A 727 133.09 95.00 -68.64
CA LYS A 727 131.82 94.94 -69.39
C LYS A 727 130.66 94.23 -68.66
N ARG A 728 129.53 94.95 -68.59
CA ARG A 728 128.17 94.59 -68.13
C ARG A 728 127.58 93.22 -68.54
N TRP A 729 128.19 92.47 -69.45
CA TRP A 729 127.60 91.27 -70.08
C TRP A 729 127.62 90.03 -69.16
N GLU A 730 128.70 89.79 -68.43
CA GLU A 730 128.86 88.61 -67.56
C GLU A 730 127.81 88.55 -66.45
N LEU A 731 127.43 89.71 -65.90
CA LEU A 731 126.37 89.84 -64.89
C LEU A 731 125.01 89.37 -65.42
N ILE A 732 124.68 89.68 -66.69
CA ILE A 732 123.40 89.31 -67.30
C ILE A 732 123.31 87.79 -67.48
N GLN A 733 124.40 87.15 -67.94
CA GLN A 733 124.46 85.70 -68.13
C GLN A 733 124.34 84.94 -66.80
N LYS A 734 124.87 85.51 -65.71
CA LYS A 734 124.77 84.96 -64.34
C LYS A 734 123.37 85.10 -63.73
N ILE A 735 122.62 86.15 -64.07
CA ILE A 735 121.22 86.31 -63.66
C ILE A 735 120.32 85.26 -64.32
N GLN A 736 120.43 85.08 -65.65
CA GLN A 736 119.56 84.16 -66.39
C GLN A 736 119.76 82.68 -65.99
N THR A 737 120.99 82.28 -65.67
CA THR A 737 121.29 80.92 -65.19
C THR A 737 120.75 80.65 -63.79
N LEU A 738 120.78 81.63 -62.89
CA LEU A 738 120.14 81.54 -61.57
C LEU A 738 118.60 81.49 -61.68
N GLN A 739 118.00 82.28 -62.57
CA GLN A 739 116.54 82.30 -62.77
C GLN A 739 115.99 80.95 -63.24
N LYS A 740 116.62 80.28 -64.22
CA LYS A 740 116.21 78.94 -64.64
C LYS A 740 116.26 77.92 -63.49
N ARG A 741 117.33 77.95 -62.69
CA ARG A 741 117.54 77.03 -61.56
C ARG A 741 116.56 77.26 -60.40
N LEU A 742 116.02 78.49 -60.28
CA LEU A 742 114.99 78.81 -59.31
C LEU A 742 113.63 78.21 -59.72
N ILE A 743 113.24 78.35 -60.99
CA ILE A 743 111.97 77.84 -61.52
C ILE A 743 111.89 76.30 -61.36
N GLU A 744 112.93 75.61 -61.81
CA GLU A 744 113.08 74.14 -61.70
C GLU A 744 112.98 73.65 -60.24
N LYS A 745 113.39 74.48 -59.25
CA LYS A 745 113.25 74.16 -57.83
C LYS A 745 111.89 74.51 -57.23
N THR A 746 111.18 75.52 -57.75
CA THR A 746 109.80 75.80 -57.34
C THR A 746 108.82 74.75 -57.89
N GLU A 747 109.01 74.25 -59.11
CA GLU A 747 108.19 73.18 -59.68
C GLU A 747 108.34 71.87 -58.88
N LEU A 748 109.58 71.48 -58.55
CA LEU A 748 109.88 70.34 -57.69
C LEU A 748 109.31 70.45 -56.27
N ALA A 749 109.11 71.67 -55.74
CA ALA A 749 108.47 71.85 -54.43
C ALA A 749 106.96 71.55 -54.51
N VAL A 750 106.27 72.16 -55.49
CA VAL A 750 104.82 71.96 -55.71
C VAL A 750 104.49 70.49 -55.99
N GLU A 751 105.33 69.78 -56.74
CA GLU A 751 105.15 68.34 -57.00
C GLU A 751 105.26 67.49 -55.71
N LYS A 752 106.11 67.88 -54.75
CA LYS A 752 106.24 67.19 -53.45
C LYS A 752 105.10 67.53 -52.49
N ASP A 753 104.61 68.77 -52.50
CA ASP A 753 103.44 69.17 -51.69
C ASP A 753 102.16 68.46 -52.16
N MET A 754 101.98 68.28 -53.47
CA MET A 754 100.88 67.48 -54.03
C MET A 754 100.95 66.02 -53.55
N LEU A 755 102.12 65.39 -53.63
CA LEU A 755 102.34 64.02 -53.13
C LEU A 755 102.11 63.90 -51.61
N LEU A 756 102.46 64.93 -50.83
CA LEU A 756 102.17 64.97 -49.39
C LEU A 756 100.65 64.98 -49.13
N GLN A 757 99.89 65.86 -49.79
CA GLN A 757 98.43 65.92 -49.62
C GLN A 757 97.72 64.61 -49.98
N GLU A 758 98.19 63.88 -51.00
CA GLU A 758 97.66 62.55 -51.31
C GLU A 758 97.95 61.54 -50.21
N LYS A 759 99.17 61.52 -49.65
CA LYS A 759 99.53 60.60 -48.56
C LYS A 759 98.83 60.94 -47.25
N GLU A 760 98.59 62.21 -46.95
CA GLU A 760 97.82 62.63 -45.78
C GLU A 760 96.35 62.21 -45.89
N LYS A 761 95.70 62.40 -47.04
CA LYS A 761 94.33 61.90 -47.30
C LYS A 761 94.27 60.38 -47.09
N LEU A 762 95.18 59.64 -47.71
CA LEU A 762 95.21 58.17 -47.65
C LEU A 762 95.51 57.64 -46.24
N TYR A 763 96.30 58.38 -45.45
CA TYR A 763 96.53 58.11 -44.02
C TYR A 763 95.28 58.37 -43.17
N VAL A 764 94.55 59.47 -43.41
CA VAL A 764 93.28 59.78 -42.73
C VAL A 764 92.20 58.75 -43.08
N GLU A 765 92.13 58.31 -44.33
CA GLU A 765 91.21 57.25 -44.77
C GLU A 765 91.54 55.90 -44.11
N LEU A 766 92.82 55.48 -44.10
CA LEU A 766 93.23 54.27 -43.36
C LEU A 766 92.91 54.37 -41.87
N LYS A 767 93.16 55.53 -41.24
CA LYS A 767 92.84 55.77 -39.82
C LYS A 767 91.35 55.68 -39.54
N ASN A 768 90.51 56.20 -40.44
CA ASN A 768 89.05 56.10 -40.35
C ASN A 768 88.52 54.68 -40.60
N ILE A 769 89.20 53.88 -41.43
CA ILE A 769 88.88 52.45 -41.62
C ILE A 769 89.29 51.63 -40.38
N LEU A 770 90.49 51.88 -39.84
CA LEU A 770 90.98 51.18 -38.65
C LEU A 770 90.12 51.48 -37.42
N ALA A 771 89.71 52.74 -37.24
CA ALA A 771 88.76 53.15 -36.19
C ALA A 771 87.32 52.63 -36.38
N ARG A 772 87.01 51.99 -37.51
CA ARG A 772 85.72 51.32 -37.77
C ARG A 772 85.76 49.81 -37.60
N GLN A 773 86.93 49.21 -37.39
CA GLN A 773 87.02 47.80 -37.03
C GLN A 773 86.82 47.63 -35.51
N PRO A 774 85.87 46.81 -35.04
CA PRO A 774 85.73 46.52 -33.62
C PRO A 774 86.95 45.73 -33.13
N GLY A 775 87.51 46.13 -31.97
CA GLY A 775 88.60 45.39 -31.33
C GLY A 775 88.17 43.96 -30.91
N PRO A 776 89.13 43.05 -30.64
CA PRO A 776 88.84 41.64 -30.38
C PRO A 776 87.85 41.43 -29.22
N GLU A 777 87.96 42.20 -28.13
CA GLU A 777 86.99 42.16 -27.01
C GLU A 777 85.56 42.52 -27.46
N VAL A 778 85.40 43.48 -28.38
CA VAL A 778 84.10 43.90 -28.91
C VAL A 778 83.53 42.84 -29.86
N ALA A 779 84.38 42.12 -30.60
CA ALA A 779 83.97 40.98 -31.42
C ALA A 779 83.53 39.78 -30.54
N GLU A 780 84.23 39.52 -29.44
CA GLU A 780 83.88 38.47 -28.47
C GLU A 780 82.58 38.81 -27.72
N GLN A 781 82.42 40.06 -27.28
CA GLN A 781 81.14 40.56 -26.75
C GLN A 781 80.02 40.46 -27.78
N LEU A 782 80.27 40.76 -29.06
CA LEU A 782 79.29 40.57 -30.15
C LEU A 782 78.88 39.10 -30.31
N SER A 783 79.81 38.15 -30.16
CA SER A 783 79.51 36.72 -30.15
C SER A 783 78.59 36.33 -28.99
N ILE A 784 78.93 36.78 -27.77
CA ILE A 784 78.12 36.57 -26.56
C ILE A 784 76.73 37.21 -26.69
N TYR A 785 76.64 38.44 -27.23
CA TYR A 785 75.35 39.09 -27.48
C TYR A 785 74.55 38.40 -28.58
N GLN A 786 75.18 37.86 -29.65
CA GLN A 786 74.48 37.05 -30.65
C GLN A 786 73.97 35.73 -30.08
N GLN A 787 74.72 35.09 -29.17
CA GLN A 787 74.25 33.87 -28.47
C GLN A 787 73.08 34.19 -27.53
N ASN A 788 73.21 35.21 -26.69
CA ASN A 788 72.12 35.71 -25.84
C ASN A 788 70.87 36.11 -26.66
N LEU A 789 71.05 36.72 -27.83
CA LEU A 789 69.95 37.11 -28.72
C LEU A 789 69.31 35.90 -29.41
N LYS A 790 70.08 34.86 -29.77
CA LYS A 790 69.55 33.55 -30.20
C LYS A 790 68.73 32.88 -29.10
N GLU A 791 69.22 32.86 -27.86
CA GLU A 791 68.51 32.29 -26.71
C GLU A 791 67.25 33.08 -26.37
N LYS A 792 67.31 34.42 -26.37
CA LYS A 792 66.12 35.28 -26.20
C LYS A 792 65.13 35.14 -27.35
N THR A 793 65.59 34.92 -28.57
CA THR A 793 64.72 34.60 -29.72
C THR A 793 64.10 33.21 -29.58
N ARG A 794 64.80 32.22 -28.98
CA ARG A 794 64.24 30.90 -28.66
C ARG A 794 63.18 31.00 -27.55
N GLN A 795 63.44 31.77 -26.50
CA GLN A 795 62.46 32.07 -25.44
C GLN A 795 61.24 32.82 -26.00
N MET A 796 61.46 33.83 -26.85
CA MET A 796 60.39 34.58 -27.51
C MET A 796 59.58 33.71 -28.48
N LYS A 797 60.19 32.74 -29.17
CA LYS A 797 59.48 31.75 -29.99
C LYS A 797 58.67 30.75 -29.14
N ALA A 798 59.15 30.38 -27.94
CA ALA A 798 58.37 29.58 -26.99
C ALA A 798 57.16 30.37 -26.47
N MET A 799 57.38 31.60 -25.99
CA MET A 799 56.30 32.51 -25.58
C MET A 799 55.32 32.82 -26.71
N ALA A 800 55.77 32.91 -27.96
CA ALA A 800 54.89 33.07 -29.12
C ALA A 800 54.08 31.80 -29.43
N ALA A 801 54.62 30.60 -29.18
CA ALA A 801 53.87 29.35 -29.29
C ALA A 801 52.83 29.21 -28.16
N GLU A 802 53.18 29.58 -26.93
CA GLU A 802 52.27 29.68 -25.78
C GLU A 802 51.18 30.73 -26.02
N LEU A 803 51.54 31.90 -26.54
CA LEU A 803 50.59 32.96 -26.93
C LEU A 803 49.67 32.50 -28.06
N ASN A 804 50.18 31.79 -29.07
CA ASN A 804 49.36 31.21 -30.13
C ASN A 804 48.41 30.12 -29.59
N MET A 805 48.86 29.29 -28.64
CA MET A 805 48.01 28.32 -27.95
C MET A 805 46.91 29.02 -27.14
N HIS A 806 47.22 30.09 -26.42
CA HIS A 806 46.22 30.88 -25.71
C HIS A 806 45.31 31.67 -26.66
N GLN A 807 45.78 32.13 -27.82
CA GLN A 807 44.94 32.71 -28.86
C GLN A 807 44.02 31.67 -29.51
N ALA A 808 44.46 30.42 -29.65
CA ALA A 808 43.62 29.30 -30.06
C ALA A 808 42.55 28.99 -29.01
N GLN A 809 42.90 28.91 -27.71
CA GLN A 809 41.92 28.78 -26.63
C GLN A 809 40.92 29.96 -26.60
N VAL A 810 41.38 31.19 -26.85
CA VAL A 810 40.51 32.37 -26.95
C VAL A 810 39.64 32.34 -28.22
N SER A 811 40.09 31.74 -29.33
CA SER A 811 39.26 31.56 -30.52
C SER A 811 38.24 30.43 -30.37
N GLU A 812 38.60 29.34 -29.69
CA GLU A 812 37.68 28.29 -29.23
C GLU A 812 36.63 28.87 -28.28
N TYR A 813 37.02 29.62 -27.24
CA TYR A 813 36.06 30.28 -26.34
C TYR A 813 35.20 31.32 -27.07
N ARG A 814 35.72 32.05 -28.06
CA ARG A 814 34.91 32.93 -28.92
C ARG A 814 33.92 32.13 -29.75
N TYR A 815 34.32 31.00 -30.33
CA TYR A 815 33.44 30.11 -31.10
C TYR A 815 32.37 29.47 -30.19
N GLU A 816 32.72 29.07 -28.98
CA GLU A 816 31.79 28.54 -27.97
C GLU A 816 30.77 29.61 -27.55
N ILE A 817 31.23 30.84 -27.27
CA ILE A 817 30.38 32.01 -27.00
C ILE A 817 29.51 32.34 -28.21
N GLU A 818 30.01 32.23 -29.44
CA GLU A 818 29.24 32.49 -30.65
C GLU A 818 28.21 31.38 -30.91
N ARG A 819 28.55 30.11 -30.67
CA ARG A 819 27.61 28.97 -30.75
C ARG A 819 26.50 29.14 -29.72
N LEU A 820 26.84 29.43 -28.46
CA LEU A 820 25.87 29.74 -27.39
C LEU A 820 25.05 31.00 -27.72
N SER A 821 25.64 32.00 -28.40
CA SER A 821 24.92 33.19 -28.86
C SER A 821 23.96 32.88 -30.02
N ARG A 822 24.33 31.98 -30.94
CA ARG A 822 23.46 31.48 -32.01
C ARG A 822 22.35 30.60 -31.43
N GLU A 823 22.66 29.69 -30.51
CA GLU A 823 21.66 28.91 -29.75
C GLU A 823 20.69 29.81 -28.96
N LEU A 824 21.18 30.90 -28.38
CA LEU A 824 20.37 31.91 -27.70
C LEU A 824 19.55 32.76 -28.69
N GLN A 825 20.09 33.09 -29.87
CA GLN A 825 19.36 33.79 -30.93
C GLN A 825 18.29 32.89 -31.56
N ASP A 826 18.54 31.61 -31.76
CA ASP A 826 17.57 30.63 -32.22
C ASP A 826 16.53 30.32 -31.15
N SER A 827 16.91 30.28 -29.88
CA SER A 827 15.96 30.18 -28.76
C SER A 827 15.07 31.43 -28.68
N LYS A 828 15.65 32.63 -28.88
CA LYS A 828 14.88 33.88 -29.02
C LYS A 828 14.00 33.87 -30.27
N ARG A 829 14.50 33.39 -31.42
CA ARG A 829 13.74 33.29 -32.67
C ARG A 829 12.56 32.34 -32.49
N LYS A 830 12.77 31.13 -31.99
CA LYS A 830 11.72 30.16 -31.63
C LYS A 830 10.74 30.73 -30.62
N PHE A 831 11.20 31.49 -29.62
CA PHE A 831 10.33 32.19 -28.67
C PHE A 831 9.49 33.31 -29.32
N PHE A 832 10.07 34.12 -30.21
CA PHE A 832 9.34 35.15 -30.94
C PHE A 832 8.42 34.58 -32.03
N GLU A 833 8.78 33.48 -32.68
CA GLU A 833 7.93 32.72 -33.59
C GLU A 833 6.78 32.05 -32.86
N GLN A 834 7.02 31.47 -31.68
CA GLN A 834 5.96 30.96 -30.81
C GLN A 834 5.04 32.10 -30.37
N LYS A 835 5.60 33.23 -29.90
CA LYS A 835 4.82 34.43 -29.52
C LYS A 835 4.03 35.01 -30.70
N ARG A 836 4.58 34.97 -31.92
CA ARG A 836 3.90 35.39 -33.16
C ARG A 836 2.82 34.40 -33.58
N LYS A 837 3.05 33.08 -33.45
CA LYS A 837 2.01 32.04 -33.63
C LYS A 837 0.89 32.18 -32.59
N ASP A 838 1.21 32.53 -31.35
CA ASP A 838 0.25 32.80 -30.27
C ASP A 838 -0.52 34.12 -30.49
N GLN A 839 0.12 35.16 -31.05
CA GLN A 839 -0.56 36.39 -31.47
C GLN A 839 -1.50 36.14 -32.65
N ILE A 840 -1.03 35.48 -33.71
CA ILE A 840 -1.85 35.09 -34.86
C ILE A 840 -3.01 34.18 -34.42
N GLN A 841 -2.81 33.28 -33.45
CA GLN A 841 -3.92 32.51 -32.87
C GLN A 841 -4.90 33.39 -32.10
N LYS A 842 -4.44 34.41 -31.37
CA LYS A 842 -5.32 35.37 -30.67
C LYS A 842 -6.03 36.36 -31.60
N GLU A 843 -5.46 36.64 -32.76
CA GLU A 843 -6.09 37.43 -33.83
C GLU A 843 -7.14 36.59 -34.56
N ILE A 844 -6.80 35.36 -34.99
CA ILE A 844 -7.79 34.40 -35.53
C ILE A 844 -8.95 34.14 -34.55
N VAL A 845 -8.69 34.06 -33.24
CA VAL A 845 -9.74 33.89 -32.20
C VAL A 845 -10.54 35.18 -31.95
N ARG A 846 -10.02 36.37 -32.28
CA ARG A 846 -10.79 37.63 -32.26
C ARG A 846 -11.65 37.79 -33.51
N ASP A 847 -11.10 37.49 -34.68
CA ASP A 847 -11.79 37.65 -35.96
C ASP A 847 -12.89 36.58 -36.11
N ALA A 848 -12.68 35.38 -35.58
CA ALA A 848 -13.72 34.34 -35.45
C ALA A 848 -14.86 34.69 -34.45
N GLN A 849 -14.83 35.87 -33.83
CA GLN A 849 -15.93 36.40 -33.00
C GLN A 849 -16.66 37.60 -33.65
N ARG A 850 -16.43 37.88 -34.95
CA ARG A 850 -17.14 38.95 -35.69
C ARG A 850 -17.53 38.53 -37.12
N ILE A 851 -18.68 37.86 -37.20
CA ILE A 851 -19.54 37.64 -38.38
C ILE A 851 -20.94 38.07 -37.88
N ASP A 852 -21.78 38.86 -38.55
CA ASP A 852 -21.96 39.26 -39.96
C ASP A 852 -22.61 40.68 -40.00
N PRO A 853 -23.15 41.24 -41.12
CA PRO A 853 -22.81 41.13 -42.54
C PRO A 853 -22.62 42.52 -43.22
N SER A 854 -22.43 42.51 -44.56
CA SER A 854 -22.67 43.61 -45.55
C SER A 854 -21.43 44.28 -46.20
N VAL A 855 -21.65 44.80 -47.43
CA VAL A 855 -20.72 45.51 -48.35
C VAL A 855 -19.44 44.72 -48.70
N ALA A 856 -19.34 43.93 -49.78
CA ALA A 856 -19.76 44.05 -51.19
C ALA A 856 -18.84 44.91 -52.11
N HIS A 857 -18.35 44.22 -53.16
CA HIS A 857 -17.95 44.71 -54.48
C HIS A 857 -16.55 45.35 -54.74
N GLN A 858 -15.96 44.87 -55.84
CA GLN A 858 -14.82 45.40 -56.62
C GLN A 858 -13.43 45.26 -55.96
N GLN A 859 -12.33 45.02 -56.70
CA GLN A 859 -12.11 45.04 -58.16
C GLN A 859 -11.70 43.66 -58.75
N LYS A 860 -11.64 43.57 -60.08
CA LYS A 860 -11.29 42.37 -60.89
C LYS A 860 -9.90 42.52 -61.56
N PHE A 861 -9.52 41.48 -62.31
CA PHE A 861 -8.42 41.38 -63.30
C PHE A 861 -7.04 40.99 -62.73
N HIS A 862 -6.20 40.20 -63.43
CA HIS A 862 -6.42 39.40 -64.65
C HIS A 862 -5.56 38.11 -64.64
N LEU A 863 -5.95 37.08 -65.39
CA LEU A 863 -5.11 35.90 -65.66
C LEU A 863 -4.13 36.15 -66.81
N SER A 864 -2.88 35.66 -66.70
CA SER A 864 -2.17 34.94 -67.78
C SER A 864 -0.86 34.28 -67.28
N GLN A 865 -0.42 33.21 -67.96
CA GLN A 865 0.96 32.68 -67.89
C GLN A 865 1.84 33.43 -68.92
N PRO A 866 3.19 33.30 -68.86
CA PRO A 866 3.83 32.33 -69.77
C PRO A 866 5.08 31.61 -69.20
N LYS A 867 5.88 31.00 -70.07
CA LYS A 867 6.94 30.00 -69.80
C LYS A 867 8.37 30.52 -70.08
N VAL A 868 9.35 29.95 -69.35
CA VAL A 868 10.70 29.50 -69.82
C VAL A 868 11.78 30.56 -70.17
N ALA A 869 13.04 30.09 -70.12
CA ALA A 869 14.34 30.70 -70.43
C ALA A 869 14.99 31.55 -69.30
N GLY A 870 16.31 31.54 -69.12
CA GLY A 870 17.39 30.82 -69.83
C GLY A 870 18.63 30.61 -68.94
N GLY A 871 19.62 29.84 -69.44
CA GLY A 871 20.84 29.48 -68.68
C GLY A 871 22.02 30.45 -68.84
N GLY A 872 23.10 30.22 -68.08
CA GLY A 872 24.32 31.02 -68.14
C GLY A 872 25.52 30.36 -67.44
N PHE A 873 26.22 29.47 -68.15
CA PHE A 873 27.59 29.07 -67.80
C PHE A 873 28.57 30.16 -68.26
N ASN A 874 29.63 30.41 -67.49
CA ASN A 874 30.96 30.52 -68.10
C ASN A 874 32.10 30.19 -67.11
N LEU A 875 33.29 29.93 -67.65
CA LEU A 875 34.42 29.32 -66.93
C LEU A 875 35.75 29.98 -67.34
N THR A 876 36.75 29.96 -66.46
CA THR A 876 38.14 30.46 -66.66
C THR A 876 38.27 32.01 -66.77
N GLN A 877 39.44 32.67 -66.69
CA GLN A 877 40.86 32.25 -66.75
C GLN A 877 41.81 33.35 -66.16
N VAL A 878 43.07 32.99 -65.82
CA VAL A 878 44.25 33.90 -65.57
C VAL A 878 44.18 34.84 -64.32
N GLY A 879 45.26 35.20 -63.60
CA GLY A 879 46.61 34.62 -63.49
C GLY A 879 47.80 35.63 -63.44
N LYS A 880 48.54 35.67 -62.30
CA LYS A 880 49.89 36.28 -62.11
C LYS A 880 50.01 37.84 -62.18
N PRO A 881 51.17 38.49 -61.87
CA PRO A 881 51.99 38.35 -60.63
C PRO A 881 52.71 39.66 -60.15
N LEU A 882 53.37 39.63 -58.97
CA LEU A 882 54.60 40.39 -58.57
C LEU A 882 54.61 41.96 -58.65
N ALA A 883 55.52 42.73 -58.03
CA ALA A 883 56.28 42.60 -56.78
C ALA A 883 56.98 43.93 -56.43
N THR A 884 57.18 44.17 -55.13
CA THR A 884 58.42 44.76 -54.55
C THR A 884 58.53 44.38 -53.07
#